data_AF-A0A401GH06-F1
#
_entry.id   AF-A0A401GH06-F1
#
_cell.length_a   1.000
_cell.length_b   1.000
_cell.length_c   1.000
_cell.angle_alpha   90.00
_cell.angle_beta   90.00
_cell.angle_gamma   90.00
#
_symmetry.space_group_name_H-M   'P 1'
#
loop_
_entity.id
_entity.type
_entity.pdbx_description
1 polymer ?
#
loop_
_entity_poly.entity_id
_entity_poly.type
_entity_poly.pdbx_seq_one_letter_code
_entity_poly.pdbx_strand_id
1 'polypeptide(L)'
;MSADFVVFAQPSFDPNEYANAILAGEPYPPQSGKTKPAKSASFEPASEDVSVAISKLTFSIDDVEKQVKNVVTTHHEELLVQAAGVTELEGSLSSVSNGLNELDLSLEKYVSRTFRSTLQTHVSNLERLQQASDILRRMSRFVILTRRLEIQLAEMNKGEASDTADTPKSKNDADRPLSTLTHTDSALGNADEDEKERTISKAALTVAELTALLDNGPTDQRADTEEESNTGKRVSLTSIKAVAAHLPYIDAARARITTDMETMVITGLTTLNQSLLASSLQTAHNLRVLPELVQNLVTDLSDAVESRIRSAFDITRISKEVVAKDPASASPGVLYKSRVRTEPTNVTAPQWTAALWNSLESLIEEMADCCVKVYTLEKVLKLKRDTVTQIVFLDEAMKVLENKPSAIFWASLGRSLEKQARDSAKGSSFLQQALSSGYPRLLRLFQSFFSKIAVETDTVYTQAQQSPETVIVLRALSNFESLYLSRSSNRLNEAIGQAFSGGTRSPPGMAEGINIARTVANELDSAKFDPLLVRSVAKYITRSMELFLSRADSITTRERSAVTLVGPAATAQQVVNGQLATCLYHSWYRLQKLQDEYPEGVMSILKPGITNILSAFEHIVDPLLAAIRREVGAIIAKLHRMDFGQTADPMSAMSGGPSPYMKDVAEKLSFIKEEILSLLNVPDVSRQWIISIVKYVINTFVLHASIAKPLSESGKLQLTSDMTELEFSLSAFMSDKTQTKRGVDWDSIGDDYRALRAMRQLLFLDNTMLASPKHTIGLPPLIVLHHILVRSPIPLPHTLHGWAEAEYVKWVNEHSEEEAWTLVESDLTHWEKMTEVEDGDPAAAAEYIQLARAVLDNAAGRPGA
;
A
#
# COMPACT_ATOMS: atom_id res chain seq x y z
N MET A 1 -58.83 -95.23 -31.74
CA MET A 1 -59.85 -94.27 -32.22
C MET A 1 -59.23 -93.48 -33.36
N SER A 2 -60.00 -93.04 -34.36
CA SER A 2 -59.44 -92.32 -35.52
C SER A 2 -59.05 -90.88 -35.17
N ALA A 3 -58.16 -90.29 -35.99
CA ALA A 3 -57.62 -88.96 -35.76
C ALA A 3 -58.68 -87.84 -35.83
N ASP A 4 -59.79 -88.09 -36.52
CA ASP A 4 -60.90 -87.16 -36.76
C ASP A 4 -61.48 -86.57 -35.47
N PHE A 5 -61.38 -87.32 -34.36
CA PHE A 5 -61.95 -86.93 -33.07
C PHE A 5 -60.97 -86.17 -32.15
N VAL A 6 -59.70 -86.00 -32.54
CA VAL A 6 -58.71 -85.29 -31.69
C VAL A 6 -58.97 -83.78 -31.65
N VAL A 7 -59.63 -83.22 -32.66
CA VAL A 7 -59.90 -81.78 -32.75
C VAL A 7 -60.83 -81.30 -31.62
N PHE A 8 -61.80 -82.14 -31.22
CA PHE A 8 -62.73 -81.88 -30.11
C PHE A 8 -62.05 -81.83 -28.72
N ALA A 9 -60.77 -82.18 -28.60
CA ALA A 9 -60.03 -82.23 -27.34
C ALA A 9 -59.14 -80.99 -27.08
N GLN A 10 -59.13 -79.98 -27.97
CA GLN A 10 -58.32 -78.77 -27.78
C GLN A 10 -59.04 -77.72 -26.89
N PRO A 11 -58.35 -77.07 -25.92
CA PRO A 11 -58.97 -76.08 -25.02
C PRO A 11 -59.50 -74.81 -25.73
N SER A 12 -59.07 -74.56 -26.96
CA SER A 12 -59.46 -73.42 -27.80
C SER A 12 -60.32 -73.83 -29.00
N PHE A 13 -60.99 -74.97 -28.92
CA PHE A 13 -61.87 -75.49 -29.98
C PHE A 13 -63.21 -74.71 -30.01
N ASP A 14 -63.49 -74.02 -31.11
CA ASP A 14 -64.85 -73.53 -31.42
C ASP A 14 -65.58 -74.52 -32.34
N PRO A 15 -66.68 -75.16 -31.88
CA PRO A 15 -67.51 -76.02 -32.73
C PRO A 15 -68.01 -75.33 -34.02
N ASN A 16 -68.22 -74.00 -33.98
CA ASN A 16 -68.70 -73.23 -35.12
C ASN A 16 -67.62 -73.05 -36.19
N GLU A 17 -66.38 -72.73 -35.79
CA GLU A 17 -65.26 -72.64 -36.73
C GLU A 17 -64.93 -74.01 -37.34
N TYR A 18 -64.98 -75.08 -36.54
CA TYR A 18 -64.80 -76.45 -37.05
C TYR A 18 -65.89 -76.86 -38.05
N ALA A 19 -67.17 -76.58 -37.75
CA ALA A 19 -68.27 -76.83 -38.68
C ALA A 19 -68.10 -76.04 -39.98
N ASN A 20 -67.68 -74.76 -39.90
CA ASN A 20 -67.38 -73.94 -41.06
C ASN A 20 -66.19 -74.49 -41.88
N ALA A 21 -65.13 -74.97 -41.22
CA ALA A 21 -63.96 -75.56 -41.87
C ALA A 21 -64.31 -76.87 -42.63
N ILE A 22 -65.11 -77.75 -42.01
CA ILE A 22 -65.65 -78.96 -42.63
C ILE A 22 -66.53 -78.63 -43.85
N LEU A 23 -67.36 -77.57 -43.76
CA LEU A 23 -68.20 -77.11 -44.87
C LEU A 23 -67.43 -76.39 -45.99
N ALA A 24 -66.25 -75.82 -45.69
CA ALA A 24 -65.40 -75.11 -46.64
C ALA A 24 -64.30 -75.98 -47.28
N GLY A 25 -63.96 -77.12 -46.67
CA GLY A 25 -62.82 -77.95 -47.07
C GLY A 25 -61.45 -77.39 -46.64
N GLU A 26 -61.43 -76.48 -45.66
CA GLU A 26 -60.21 -75.86 -45.13
C GLU A 26 -59.74 -76.54 -43.82
N PRO A 27 -58.44 -76.53 -43.49
CA PRO A 27 -57.94 -77.04 -42.23
C PRO A 27 -58.19 -76.06 -41.07
N TYR A 28 -58.73 -76.58 -39.96
CA TYR A 28 -58.91 -75.85 -38.70
C TYR A 28 -57.70 -76.04 -37.76
N PRO A 29 -57.16 -75.02 -37.07
CA PRO A 29 -57.56 -73.59 -37.06
C PRO A 29 -56.89 -72.73 -38.15
N PRO A 30 -57.51 -71.58 -38.52
CA PRO A 30 -57.08 -70.78 -39.67
C PRO A 30 -55.77 -69.99 -39.44
N GLN A 31 -54.86 -70.05 -40.41
CA GLN A 31 -53.63 -69.24 -40.45
C GLN A 31 -53.58 -68.37 -41.72
N SER A 32 -53.79 -67.04 -41.61
CA SER A 32 -53.60 -66.14 -42.76
C SER A 32 -53.13 -64.72 -42.41
N GLY A 33 -51.89 -64.41 -42.79
CA GLY A 33 -51.28 -63.09 -42.68
C GLY A 33 -50.03 -63.00 -43.55
N LYS A 34 -50.22 -62.98 -44.88
CA LYS A 34 -49.32 -63.51 -45.94
C LYS A 34 -49.19 -65.05 -45.87
N THR A 35 -50.00 -65.81 -46.60
CA THR A 35 -50.00 -66.08 -48.06
C THR A 35 -48.94 -67.08 -48.54
N LYS A 36 -49.40 -68.33 -48.68
CA LYS A 36 -48.87 -69.46 -49.48
C LYS A 36 -47.45 -69.98 -49.17
N PRO A 37 -47.25 -71.30 -49.28
CA PRO A 37 -46.04 -71.97 -48.79
C PRO A 37 -44.85 -71.80 -49.74
N ALA A 38 -43.68 -72.18 -49.25
CA ALA A 38 -42.58 -72.58 -50.11
C ALA A 38 -43.04 -73.64 -51.13
N LYS A 39 -42.49 -73.61 -52.35
CA LYS A 39 -42.44 -74.84 -53.17
C LYS A 39 -41.60 -75.87 -52.37
N SER A 40 -42.03 -77.11 -52.13
CA SER A 40 -42.95 -77.97 -52.94
C SER A 40 -43.50 -79.28 -52.26
N ALA A 41 -44.84 -79.57 -52.19
CA ALA A 41 -45.58 -80.91 -52.21
C ALA A 41 -47.10 -80.90 -51.72
N SER A 42 -47.93 -81.97 -51.91
CA SER A 42 -49.38 -82.12 -51.47
C SER A 42 -50.08 -83.52 -51.70
N PHE A 43 -51.35 -83.75 -51.22
CA PHE A 43 -52.54 -84.51 -51.82
C PHE A 43 -53.36 -85.64 -51.05
N GLU A 44 -54.70 -85.43 -50.90
CA GLU A 44 -55.96 -86.26 -51.15
C GLU A 44 -56.56 -87.49 -50.32
N PRO A 45 -57.91 -87.80 -50.34
CA PRO A 45 -58.70 -88.68 -49.39
C PRO A 45 -59.90 -89.59 -49.95
N ALA A 46 -60.91 -89.97 -49.10
CA ALA A 46 -62.30 -90.56 -49.37
C ALA A 46 -62.48 -92.14 -49.48
N SER A 47 -63.63 -92.90 -49.46
CA SER A 47 -65.13 -92.87 -49.17
C SER A 47 -65.78 -94.29 -49.46
N GLU A 48 -66.97 -94.86 -49.10
CA GLU A 48 -68.15 -94.71 -48.16
C GLU A 48 -69.02 -96.05 -48.08
N ASP A 49 -70.39 -96.06 -48.12
CA ASP A 49 -71.46 -97.13 -47.98
C ASP A 49 -72.17 -97.37 -46.60
N VAL A 50 -73.48 -97.74 -46.67
CA VAL A 50 -74.35 -98.22 -45.57
C VAL A 50 -75.23 -99.47 -45.90
N SER A 51 -75.78 -99.63 -47.11
CA SER A 51 -77.26 -99.73 -47.29
C SER A 51 -78.07 -100.97 -46.80
N VAL A 52 -77.53 -102.20 -46.80
CA VAL A 52 -78.23 -103.53 -46.68
C VAL A 52 -78.75 -103.88 -45.26
N ALA A 53 -79.41 -102.92 -44.60
CA ALA A 53 -79.41 -102.76 -43.15
C ALA A 53 -80.22 -103.75 -42.29
N ILE A 54 -81.27 -104.44 -42.76
CA ILE A 54 -82.06 -105.36 -41.90
C ILE A 54 -81.46 -106.78 -41.87
N SER A 55 -81.04 -107.30 -43.02
CA SER A 55 -80.25 -108.54 -43.08
C SER A 55 -78.88 -108.32 -42.44
N LYS A 56 -78.25 -107.14 -42.63
CA LYS A 56 -77.14 -106.69 -41.77
C LYS A 56 -77.58 -106.63 -40.31
N LEU A 57 -78.74 -106.11 -39.90
CA LEU A 57 -79.10 -106.05 -38.48
C LEU A 57 -79.21 -107.42 -37.81
N THR A 58 -79.72 -108.46 -38.47
CA THR A 58 -79.70 -109.81 -37.87
C THR A 58 -78.31 -110.43 -37.94
N PHE A 59 -77.63 -110.36 -39.10
CA PHE A 59 -76.27 -110.88 -39.26
C PHE A 59 -75.26 -110.17 -38.35
N SER A 60 -75.42 -108.87 -38.12
CA SER A 60 -74.67 -108.00 -37.21
C SER A 60 -75.37 -107.81 -35.86
N ILE A 61 -76.36 -108.62 -35.52
CA ILE A 61 -76.68 -108.95 -34.12
C ILE A 61 -75.92 -110.24 -33.78
N ASP A 62 -75.89 -111.23 -34.68
CA ASP A 62 -75.08 -112.44 -34.52
C ASP A 62 -73.56 -112.13 -34.58
N ASP A 63 -73.15 -111.20 -35.44
CA ASP A 63 -71.78 -110.72 -35.61
C ASP A 63 -71.45 -109.56 -34.66
N VAL A 64 -72.42 -108.80 -34.12
CA VAL A 64 -72.15 -108.00 -32.91
C VAL A 64 -72.09 -108.90 -31.69
N GLU A 65 -72.83 -109.99 -31.57
CA GLU A 65 -72.64 -110.92 -30.43
C GLU A 65 -71.32 -111.67 -30.56
N LYS A 66 -70.89 -112.06 -31.77
CA LYS A 66 -69.54 -112.61 -32.01
C LYS A 66 -68.45 -111.57 -31.85
N GLN A 67 -68.57 -110.37 -32.38
CA GLN A 67 -67.55 -109.32 -32.21
C GLN A 67 -67.52 -108.79 -30.79
N VAL A 68 -68.66 -108.66 -30.08
CA VAL A 68 -68.68 -108.34 -28.64
C VAL A 68 -68.12 -109.52 -27.85
N LYS A 69 -68.46 -110.79 -28.13
CA LYS A 69 -67.76 -111.91 -27.48
C LYS A 69 -66.27 -111.87 -27.76
N ASN A 70 -65.84 -111.63 -29.00
CA ASN A 70 -64.44 -111.64 -29.38
C ASN A 70 -63.69 -110.46 -28.75
N VAL A 71 -64.16 -109.23 -28.92
CA VAL A 71 -63.62 -107.99 -28.31
C VAL A 71 -63.67 -108.04 -26.80
N VAL A 72 -64.72 -108.61 -26.19
CA VAL A 72 -64.73 -108.85 -24.74
C VAL A 72 -63.74 -109.96 -24.38
N THR A 73 -63.57 -111.05 -25.12
CA THR A 73 -62.55 -112.07 -24.76
C THR A 73 -61.10 -111.63 -25.04
N THR A 74 -60.85 -110.74 -26.01
CA THR A 74 -59.50 -110.23 -26.31
C THR A 74 -59.15 -108.96 -25.55
N HIS A 75 -60.15 -108.15 -25.19
CA HIS A 75 -59.95 -106.89 -24.46
C HIS A 75 -60.66 -106.84 -23.10
N HIS A 76 -61.28 -107.89 -22.54
CA HIS A 76 -61.70 -107.86 -21.13
C HIS A 76 -60.50 -107.81 -20.20
N GLU A 77 -59.36 -108.40 -20.57
CA GLU A 77 -58.14 -108.26 -19.78
C GLU A 77 -57.64 -106.82 -19.86
N GLU A 78 -57.58 -106.21 -21.06
CA GLU A 78 -57.20 -104.79 -21.19
C GLU A 78 -58.21 -103.82 -20.56
N LEU A 79 -59.52 -104.06 -20.61
CA LEU A 79 -60.54 -103.23 -19.99
C LEU A 79 -60.63 -103.42 -18.47
N LEU A 80 -60.41 -104.64 -17.96
CA LEU A 80 -60.28 -104.85 -16.51
C LEU A 80 -58.96 -104.27 -15.99
N VAL A 81 -57.86 -104.37 -16.76
CA VAL A 81 -56.58 -103.73 -16.42
C VAL A 81 -56.64 -102.21 -16.55
N GLN A 82 -57.41 -101.64 -17.49
CA GLN A 82 -57.65 -100.19 -17.54
C GLN A 82 -58.64 -99.72 -16.47
N ALA A 83 -59.70 -100.47 -16.15
CA ALA A 83 -60.63 -100.11 -15.09
C ALA A 83 -59.99 -100.23 -13.70
N ALA A 84 -59.28 -101.34 -13.43
CA ALA A 84 -58.44 -101.49 -12.25
C ALA A 84 -57.30 -100.46 -12.25
N GLY A 85 -56.69 -100.21 -13.41
CA GLY A 85 -55.66 -99.18 -13.60
C GLY A 85 -56.18 -97.76 -13.41
N VAL A 86 -57.48 -97.49 -13.53
CA VAL A 86 -58.12 -96.20 -13.23
C VAL A 86 -58.44 -96.08 -11.75
N THR A 87 -58.90 -97.13 -11.06
CA THR A 87 -58.99 -97.10 -9.58
C THR A 87 -57.63 -97.16 -8.91
N GLU A 88 -56.61 -97.74 -9.55
CA GLU A 88 -55.20 -97.68 -9.15
C GLU A 88 -54.59 -96.31 -9.52
N LEU A 89 -55.02 -95.66 -10.61
CA LEU A 89 -54.68 -94.25 -10.85
C LEU A 89 -55.34 -93.33 -9.81
N GLU A 90 -56.61 -93.53 -9.45
CA GLU A 90 -57.30 -92.74 -8.43
C GLU A 90 -56.71 -93.01 -7.02
N GLY A 91 -56.35 -94.26 -6.74
CA GLY A 91 -55.56 -94.66 -5.58
C GLY A 91 -54.17 -94.02 -5.58
N SER A 92 -53.48 -93.98 -6.71
CA SER A 92 -52.17 -93.32 -6.83
C SER A 92 -52.28 -91.79 -6.83
N LEU A 93 -53.36 -91.20 -7.32
CA LEU A 93 -53.59 -89.75 -7.34
C LEU A 93 -54.00 -89.24 -5.96
N SER A 94 -54.82 -90.00 -5.23
CA SER A 94 -55.07 -89.75 -3.80
C SER A 94 -53.83 -90.03 -2.96
N SER A 95 -53.02 -91.04 -3.29
CA SER A 95 -51.71 -91.29 -2.65
C SER A 95 -50.65 -90.23 -2.99
N VAL A 96 -50.68 -89.63 -4.20
CA VAL A 96 -49.81 -88.52 -4.62
C VAL A 96 -50.32 -87.18 -4.10
N SER A 97 -51.63 -86.99 -3.91
CA SER A 97 -52.20 -85.81 -3.26
C SER A 97 -51.97 -85.85 -1.75
N ASN A 98 -52.23 -86.98 -1.09
CA ASN A 98 -51.85 -87.22 0.30
C ASN A 98 -50.33 -87.17 0.46
N GLY A 99 -49.58 -87.75 -0.48
CA GLY A 99 -48.12 -87.71 -0.51
C GLY A 99 -47.55 -86.33 -0.79
N LEU A 100 -48.25 -85.45 -1.52
CA LEU A 100 -47.89 -84.03 -1.68
C LEU A 100 -48.25 -83.23 -0.42
N ASN A 101 -49.41 -83.47 0.19
CA ASN A 101 -49.77 -82.84 1.46
C ASN A 101 -48.84 -83.31 2.60
N GLU A 102 -48.42 -84.57 2.60
CA GLU A 102 -47.44 -85.11 3.55
C GLU A 102 -46.00 -84.71 3.19
N LEU A 103 -45.68 -84.50 1.91
CA LEU A 103 -44.42 -83.88 1.49
C LEU A 103 -44.37 -82.41 1.91
N ASP A 104 -45.45 -81.65 1.79
CA ASP A 104 -45.53 -80.24 2.16
C ASP A 104 -45.54 -80.08 3.70
N LEU A 105 -46.32 -80.89 4.43
CA LEU A 105 -46.27 -80.96 5.90
C LEU A 105 -44.93 -81.50 6.44
N SER A 106 -44.25 -82.38 5.71
CA SER A 106 -42.91 -82.85 6.09
C SER A 106 -41.81 -81.87 5.68
N LEU A 107 -41.98 -81.10 4.61
CA LEU A 107 -41.10 -80.01 4.20
C LEU A 107 -41.26 -78.82 5.14
N GLU A 108 -42.47 -78.45 5.56
CA GLU A 108 -42.72 -77.54 6.68
C GLU A 108 -42.01 -78.04 7.93
N LYS A 109 -42.15 -79.32 8.33
CA LYS A 109 -41.43 -79.88 9.50
C LYS A 109 -39.91 -79.83 9.35
N TYR A 110 -39.36 -80.23 8.20
CA TYR A 110 -37.93 -80.28 7.94
C TYR A 110 -37.34 -78.87 7.89
N VAL A 111 -37.95 -77.95 7.13
CA VAL A 111 -37.50 -76.56 7.01
C VAL A 111 -37.67 -75.82 8.34
N SER A 112 -38.82 -75.94 9.03
CA SER A 112 -39.07 -75.20 10.27
C SER A 112 -38.27 -75.69 11.46
N ARG A 113 -38.08 -77.02 11.64
CA ARG A 113 -37.68 -77.59 12.92
C ARG A 113 -36.34 -78.32 12.95
N THR A 114 -35.89 -78.94 11.85
CA THR A 114 -34.58 -79.63 11.81
C THR A 114 -33.54 -78.87 10.99
N PHE A 115 -33.86 -78.47 9.76
CA PHE A 115 -32.91 -77.74 8.92
C PHE A 115 -32.67 -76.32 9.44
N ARG A 116 -33.70 -75.50 9.70
CA ARG A 116 -33.48 -74.15 10.29
C ARG A 116 -32.73 -74.20 11.62
N SER A 117 -33.08 -75.08 12.55
CA SER A 117 -32.43 -75.12 13.87
C SER A 117 -30.98 -75.59 13.80
N THR A 118 -30.69 -76.63 13.00
CA THR A 118 -29.33 -77.15 12.84
C THR A 118 -28.48 -76.21 11.97
N LEU A 119 -29.04 -75.63 10.91
CA LEU A 119 -28.38 -74.60 10.10
C LEU A 119 -28.12 -73.34 10.93
N GLN A 120 -29.06 -72.86 11.73
CA GLN A 120 -28.86 -71.71 12.63
C GLN A 120 -27.81 -72.03 13.72
N THR A 121 -27.69 -73.29 14.15
CA THR A 121 -26.61 -73.75 15.03
C THR A 121 -25.27 -73.78 14.28
N HIS A 122 -25.21 -74.23 13.03
CA HIS A 122 -23.99 -74.18 12.21
C HIS A 122 -23.60 -72.76 11.82
N VAL A 123 -24.55 -71.88 11.51
CA VAL A 123 -24.35 -70.46 11.20
C VAL A 123 -23.86 -69.71 12.45
N SER A 124 -24.48 -69.89 13.61
CA SER A 124 -23.99 -69.26 14.85
C SER A 124 -22.65 -69.85 15.33
N ASN A 125 -22.35 -71.13 15.06
CA ASN A 125 -21.02 -71.69 15.28
C ASN A 125 -20.00 -71.16 14.26
N LEU A 126 -20.38 -70.94 13.01
CA LEU A 126 -19.54 -70.32 11.98
C LEU A 126 -19.28 -68.85 12.30
N GLU A 127 -20.29 -68.10 12.74
CA GLU A 127 -20.19 -66.72 13.21
C GLU A 127 -19.25 -66.63 14.43
N ARG A 128 -19.39 -67.53 15.42
CA ARG A 128 -18.47 -67.64 16.56
C ARG A 128 -17.04 -68.01 16.13
N LEU A 129 -16.87 -68.88 15.14
CA LEU A 129 -15.56 -69.23 14.58
C LEU A 129 -14.95 -68.05 13.80
N GLN A 130 -15.75 -67.28 13.07
CA GLN A 130 -15.32 -66.06 12.37
C GLN A 130 -14.94 -64.97 13.36
N GLN A 131 -15.74 -64.74 14.40
CA GLN A 131 -15.43 -63.82 15.52
C GLN A 131 -14.15 -64.25 16.24
N ALA A 132 -13.99 -65.54 16.56
CA ALA A 132 -12.77 -66.06 17.17
C ALA A 132 -11.55 -65.93 16.25
N SER A 133 -11.70 -66.15 14.94
CA SER A 133 -10.64 -65.98 13.95
C SER A 133 -10.23 -64.50 13.77
N ASP A 134 -11.20 -63.59 13.75
CA ASP A 134 -10.97 -62.14 13.75
C ASP A 134 -10.24 -61.69 15.03
N ILE A 135 -10.71 -62.11 16.21
CA ILE A 135 -10.05 -61.84 17.49
C ILE A 135 -8.61 -62.39 17.50
N LEU A 136 -8.37 -63.62 17.00
CA LEU A 136 -7.04 -64.20 16.91
C LEU A 136 -6.13 -63.46 15.91
N ARG A 137 -6.66 -63.01 14.77
CA ARG A 137 -5.93 -62.19 13.78
C ARG A 137 -5.57 -60.82 14.35
N ARG A 138 -6.51 -60.15 15.01
CA ARG A 138 -6.29 -58.87 15.69
C ARG A 138 -5.30 -59.00 16.86
N MET A 139 -5.39 -60.08 17.65
CA MET A 139 -4.43 -60.40 18.72
C MET A 139 -3.03 -60.70 18.16
N SER A 140 -2.93 -61.44 17.05
CA SER A 140 -1.64 -61.71 16.39
C SER A 140 -0.99 -60.42 15.88
N ARG A 141 -1.76 -59.52 15.25
CA ARG A 141 -1.27 -58.20 14.82
C ARG A 141 -0.85 -57.33 16.02
N PHE A 142 -1.62 -57.34 17.11
CA PHE A 142 -1.25 -56.67 18.36
C PHE A 142 0.10 -57.16 18.89
N VAL A 143 0.30 -58.47 19.05
CA VAL A 143 1.57 -59.04 19.55
C VAL A 143 2.77 -58.69 18.65
N ILE A 144 2.58 -58.72 17.32
CA ILE A 144 3.64 -58.33 16.37
C ILE A 144 4.01 -56.85 16.53
N LEU A 145 3.03 -55.96 16.70
CA LEU A 145 3.26 -54.53 16.86
C LEU A 145 3.82 -54.16 18.24
N THR A 146 3.37 -54.79 19.32
CA THR A 146 3.96 -54.61 20.67
C THR A 146 5.43 -55.03 20.66
N ARG A 147 5.77 -56.18 20.05
CA ARG A 147 7.17 -56.61 19.91
C ARG A 147 8.01 -55.70 19.01
N ARG A 148 7.41 -55.07 18.00
CA ARG A 148 8.07 -54.05 17.17
C ARG A 148 8.35 -52.79 17.99
N LEU A 149 7.40 -52.34 18.82
CA LEU A 149 7.54 -51.22 19.73
C LEU A 149 8.63 -51.48 20.81
N GLU A 150 8.67 -52.68 21.39
CA GLU A 150 9.73 -53.11 22.32
C GLU A 150 11.14 -52.96 21.71
N ILE A 151 11.32 -53.35 20.44
CA ILE A 151 12.58 -53.22 19.72
C ILE A 151 12.91 -51.74 19.48
N GLN A 152 11.95 -50.93 19.02
CA GLN A 152 12.15 -49.51 18.73
C GLN A 152 12.50 -48.70 20.00
N LEU A 153 11.87 -49.00 21.13
CA LEU A 153 12.21 -48.40 22.43
C LEU A 153 13.59 -48.85 22.93
N ALA A 154 14.00 -50.09 22.63
CA ALA A 154 15.35 -50.57 22.92
C ALA A 154 16.42 -49.96 22.00
N GLU A 155 16.06 -49.53 20.79
CA GLU A 155 16.90 -48.72 19.90
C GLU A 155 17.04 -47.28 20.44
N MET A 156 15.93 -46.63 20.82
CA MET A 156 15.94 -45.32 21.48
C MET A 156 16.85 -45.30 22.73
N ASN A 157 16.72 -46.30 23.61
CA ASN A 157 17.56 -46.42 24.82
C ASN A 157 19.07 -46.50 24.53
N LYS A 158 19.48 -47.08 23.39
CA LYS A 158 20.91 -47.18 23.03
C LYS A 158 21.48 -45.81 22.68
N GLY A 159 20.69 -44.97 22.00
CA GLY A 159 21.02 -43.59 21.68
C GLY A 159 21.00 -42.63 22.89
N GLU A 160 20.66 -43.09 24.09
CA GLU A 160 20.82 -42.33 25.35
C GLU A 160 22.07 -42.77 26.12
N ALA A 161 22.49 -44.03 25.95
CA ALA A 161 23.68 -44.59 26.57
C ALA A 161 25.00 -44.15 25.88
N SER A 162 24.93 -43.67 24.64
CA SER A 162 26.03 -42.98 23.94
C SER A 162 26.41 -41.66 24.62
N ASP A 163 25.40 -40.84 24.89
CA ASP A 163 25.54 -39.41 25.25
C ASP A 163 26.07 -39.21 26.68
N THR A 164 26.15 -40.29 27.47
CA THR A 164 26.52 -40.30 28.89
C THR A 164 27.87 -40.99 29.17
N ALA A 165 28.59 -41.44 28.14
CA ALA A 165 29.78 -42.28 28.27
C ALA A 165 31.13 -41.53 28.33
N ASP A 166 31.14 -40.21 28.55
CA ASP A 166 32.35 -39.40 28.49
C ASP A 166 33.23 -39.58 29.75
N THR A 167 34.41 -40.20 29.60
CA THR A 167 35.38 -40.43 30.69
C THR A 167 36.81 -40.08 30.28
N PRO A 168 37.52 -39.20 31.01
CA PRO A 168 38.80 -38.68 30.58
C PRO A 168 39.96 -39.64 30.83
N LYS A 169 40.80 -39.89 29.81
CA LYS A 169 42.12 -40.51 29.97
C LYS A 169 43.22 -39.75 29.21
N SER A 170 44.44 -39.85 29.75
CA SER A 170 45.56 -38.98 29.41
C SER A 170 46.39 -39.47 28.21
N LYS A 171 47.03 -38.49 27.55
CA LYS A 171 48.17 -38.57 26.64
C LYS A 171 49.18 -39.67 27.01
N ASN A 172 49.79 -40.33 26.03
CA ASN A 172 51.10 -39.89 25.51
C ASN A 172 51.56 -40.59 24.21
N ASP A 173 52.53 -39.93 23.56
CA ASP A 173 53.55 -40.38 22.60
C ASP A 173 53.21 -41.01 21.23
N ALA A 174 53.73 -40.28 20.23
CA ALA A 174 53.71 -40.48 18.79
C ALA A 174 54.75 -41.49 18.25
N ASP A 175 54.61 -41.86 16.98
CA ASP A 175 55.67 -41.64 15.97
C ASP A 175 55.10 -41.57 14.52
N ARG A 176 55.86 -40.91 13.63
CA ARG A 176 55.79 -40.90 12.14
C ARG A 176 54.70 -40.10 11.40
N PRO A 177 54.96 -39.68 10.13
CA PRO A 177 54.37 -38.43 9.63
C PRO A 177 53.56 -38.52 8.30
N LEU A 178 52.49 -37.72 8.27
CA LEU A 178 52.05 -36.82 7.19
C LEU A 178 52.03 -37.31 5.72
N SER A 179 50.82 -37.47 5.17
CA SER A 179 50.49 -36.97 3.83
C SER A 179 49.02 -36.51 3.73
N THR A 180 48.83 -35.29 3.20
CA THR A 180 47.56 -34.67 2.72
C THR A 180 46.30 -34.69 3.60
N LEU A 181 45.88 -33.50 4.05
CA LEU A 181 44.60 -33.22 4.72
C LEU A 181 43.52 -32.77 3.72
N THR A 182 42.27 -33.21 3.93
CA THR A 182 41.04 -32.47 3.61
C THR A 182 39.99 -32.78 4.69
N HIS A 183 39.30 -31.76 5.20
CA HIS A 183 38.50 -31.84 6.43
C HIS A 183 37.13 -32.51 6.27
N THR A 184 36.81 -33.54 7.07
CA THR A 184 35.45 -34.10 7.26
C THR A 184 35.24 -34.70 8.66
N ASP A 185 35.46 -33.93 9.74
CA ASP A 185 35.31 -34.41 11.14
C ASP A 185 34.03 -33.93 11.88
N SER A 186 33.14 -33.18 11.22
CA SER A 186 31.87 -32.72 11.81
C SER A 186 30.64 -33.52 11.36
N ALA A 187 30.84 -34.70 10.75
CA ALA A 187 29.78 -35.47 10.09
C ALA A 187 29.26 -36.67 10.89
N LEU A 188 29.99 -37.10 11.93
CA LEU A 188 29.70 -38.35 12.64
C LEU A 188 28.68 -38.19 13.79
N GLY A 189 28.66 -37.06 14.50
CA GLY A 189 27.70 -36.83 15.59
C GLY A 189 26.26 -36.68 15.08
N ASN A 190 26.05 -35.81 14.09
CA ASN A 190 24.73 -35.51 13.54
C ASN A 190 24.02 -36.74 12.95
N ALA A 191 24.77 -37.78 12.52
CA ALA A 191 24.19 -38.97 11.91
C ALA A 191 23.43 -39.84 12.92
N ASP A 192 24.00 -40.00 14.13
CA ASP A 192 23.37 -40.77 15.21
C ASP A 192 22.16 -40.02 15.80
N GLU A 193 22.22 -38.68 15.86
CA GLU A 193 21.06 -37.85 16.20
C GLU A 193 19.93 -37.99 15.17
N ASP A 194 20.23 -37.85 13.86
CA ASP A 194 19.24 -38.03 12.78
C ASP A 194 18.61 -39.45 12.81
N GLU A 195 19.35 -40.49 13.18
CA GLU A 195 18.81 -41.84 13.37
C GLU A 195 17.93 -41.97 14.63
N LYS A 196 18.36 -41.37 15.76
CA LYS A 196 17.59 -41.27 17.01
C LYS A 196 16.25 -40.57 16.76
N GLU A 197 16.23 -39.42 16.10
CA GLU A 197 15.00 -38.73 15.67
C GLU A 197 14.08 -39.65 14.83
N ARG A 198 14.65 -40.35 13.84
CA ARG A 198 13.89 -41.26 12.96
C ARG A 198 13.35 -42.47 13.69
N THR A 199 14.03 -43.01 14.71
CA THR A 199 13.51 -44.12 15.53
C THR A 199 12.30 -43.68 16.36
N ILE A 200 12.35 -42.48 16.95
CA ILE A 200 11.22 -41.88 17.69
C ILE A 200 9.99 -41.74 16.76
N SER A 201 10.14 -41.18 15.55
CA SER A 201 9.02 -41.08 14.59
C SER A 201 8.48 -42.45 14.15
N LYS A 202 9.34 -43.48 14.01
CA LYS A 202 8.92 -44.86 13.71
C LYS A 202 8.18 -45.51 14.89
N ALA A 203 8.50 -45.15 16.13
CA ALA A 203 7.86 -45.66 17.36
C ALA A 203 6.49 -44.99 17.61
N ALA A 204 6.35 -43.69 17.35
CA ALA A 204 5.05 -43.03 17.35
C ALA A 204 4.04 -43.68 16.39
N LEU A 205 4.50 -44.11 15.21
CA LEU A 205 3.65 -44.78 14.23
C LEU A 205 3.19 -46.16 14.72
N THR A 206 4.03 -46.95 15.40
CA THR A 206 3.62 -48.25 15.95
C THR A 206 2.72 -48.12 17.17
N VAL A 207 2.91 -47.10 18.01
CA VAL A 207 1.94 -46.73 19.06
C VAL A 207 0.59 -46.39 18.45
N ALA A 208 0.54 -45.58 17.39
CA ALA A 208 -0.71 -45.23 16.72
C ALA A 208 -1.38 -46.43 16.03
N GLU A 209 -0.62 -47.34 15.42
CA GLU A 209 -1.12 -48.61 14.90
C GLU A 209 -1.69 -49.51 16.02
N LEU A 210 -1.09 -49.51 17.22
CA LEU A 210 -1.59 -50.24 18.40
C LEU A 210 -2.88 -49.61 18.95
N THR A 211 -2.91 -48.29 19.16
CA THR A 211 -4.12 -47.59 19.64
C THR A 211 -5.29 -47.81 18.68
N ALA A 212 -5.08 -47.70 17.36
CA ALA A 212 -6.11 -47.94 16.34
C ALA A 212 -6.55 -49.42 16.18
N LEU A 213 -5.94 -50.36 16.90
CA LEU A 213 -6.40 -51.75 17.03
C LEU A 213 -7.08 -52.04 18.38
N LEU A 214 -6.79 -51.24 19.41
CA LEU A 214 -7.40 -51.32 20.74
C LEU A 214 -8.75 -50.61 20.76
N ASP A 215 -8.77 -49.37 20.27
CA ASP A 215 -9.99 -48.67 19.90
C ASP A 215 -10.57 -49.36 18.66
N ASN A 216 -11.87 -49.72 18.72
CA ASN A 216 -12.57 -50.27 17.57
C ASN A 216 -12.65 -49.18 16.49
N GLY A 217 -11.72 -49.21 15.52
CA GLY A 217 -11.54 -48.15 14.53
C GLY A 217 -12.82 -47.76 13.77
N PRO A 218 -12.92 -46.50 13.30
CA PRO A 218 -14.11 -45.97 12.66
C PRO A 218 -14.49 -46.74 11.40
N THR A 219 -15.79 -46.72 11.07
CA THR A 219 -16.35 -47.32 9.86
C THR A 219 -15.67 -46.79 8.60
N ASP A 220 -15.19 -47.69 7.74
CA ASP A 220 -14.80 -47.38 6.37
C ASP A 220 -16.01 -46.81 5.60
N GLN A 221 -15.99 -45.50 5.31
CA GLN A 221 -16.99 -44.85 4.47
C GLN A 221 -16.71 -45.14 2.98
N ARG A 222 -16.84 -46.41 2.59
CA ARG A 222 -16.72 -46.89 1.19
C ARG A 222 -17.71 -48.01 0.85
N ALA A 223 -18.98 -47.82 1.24
CA ALA A 223 -20.10 -48.63 0.75
C ALA A 223 -21.44 -47.88 0.89
N ASP A 224 -21.64 -46.81 0.11
CA ASP A 224 -22.98 -46.23 -0.07
C ASP A 224 -23.80 -47.10 -1.04
N THR A 225 -24.19 -48.28 -0.56
CA THR A 225 -25.22 -49.15 -1.12
C THR A 225 -26.01 -49.73 0.04
N GLU A 226 -27.29 -49.40 0.11
CA GLU A 226 -28.18 -49.74 1.22
C GLU A 226 -28.51 -51.24 1.26
N GLU A 227 -27.77 -52.06 2.02
CA GLU A 227 -28.23 -53.39 2.46
C GLU A 227 -27.41 -53.96 3.65
N GLU A 228 -27.95 -55.01 4.28
CA GLU A 228 -27.36 -55.82 5.37
C GLU A 228 -26.94 -55.12 6.69
N SER A 229 -27.95 -54.76 7.49
CA SER A 229 -27.78 -54.46 8.92
C SER A 229 -27.50 -55.72 9.78
N ASN A 230 -26.33 -56.36 9.64
CA ASN A 230 -25.94 -57.49 10.51
C ASN A 230 -24.43 -57.60 10.83
N THR A 231 -23.77 -56.49 11.13
CA THR A 231 -22.40 -56.52 11.71
C THR A 231 -22.45 -56.88 13.20
N GLY A 232 -22.31 -58.18 13.50
CA GLY A 232 -22.22 -58.70 14.86
C GLY A 232 -21.15 -57.97 15.71
N LYS A 233 -21.48 -57.65 16.97
CA LYS A 233 -20.66 -56.80 17.86
C LYS A 233 -19.21 -57.27 17.94
N ARG A 234 -18.28 -56.57 17.28
CA ARG A 234 -16.83 -56.81 17.41
C ARG A 234 -16.41 -56.72 18.88
N VAL A 235 -15.98 -57.84 19.45
CA VAL A 235 -15.36 -57.88 20.77
C VAL A 235 -14.11 -56.98 20.75
N SER A 236 -14.05 -55.99 21.65
CA SER A 236 -12.89 -55.11 21.80
C SER A 236 -11.75 -55.86 22.48
N LEU A 237 -10.52 -55.65 21.99
CA LEU A 237 -9.33 -56.36 22.47
C LEU A 237 -9.01 -56.06 23.94
N THR A 238 -9.38 -54.88 24.45
CA THR A 238 -9.20 -54.50 25.86
C THR A 238 -9.91 -55.42 26.85
N SER A 239 -10.93 -56.17 26.41
CA SER A 239 -11.61 -57.19 27.24
C SER A 239 -10.78 -58.48 27.45
N ILE A 240 -9.69 -58.65 26.71
CA ILE A 240 -8.83 -59.83 26.76
C ILE A 240 -7.75 -59.59 27.82
N LYS A 241 -7.71 -60.41 28.88
CA LYS A 241 -6.74 -60.26 30.00
C LYS A 241 -5.28 -60.14 29.56
N ALA A 242 -4.88 -60.85 28.50
CA ALA A 242 -3.52 -60.77 27.95
C ALA A 242 -3.22 -59.41 27.30
N VAL A 243 -4.19 -58.78 26.64
CA VAL A 243 -4.05 -57.42 26.06
C VAL A 243 -4.04 -56.38 27.18
N ALA A 244 -4.97 -56.50 28.13
CA ALA A 244 -5.07 -55.60 29.28
C ALA A 244 -3.79 -55.58 30.15
N ALA A 245 -3.05 -56.69 30.22
CA ALA A 245 -1.76 -56.75 30.91
C ALA A 245 -0.65 -55.93 30.23
N HIS A 246 -0.73 -55.70 28.91
CA HIS A 246 0.24 -54.90 28.15
C HIS A 246 -0.20 -53.45 27.92
N LEU A 247 -1.46 -53.07 28.19
CA LEU A 247 -1.92 -51.68 28.07
C LEU A 247 -1.01 -50.68 28.82
N PRO A 248 -0.70 -50.87 30.11
CA PRO A 248 0.14 -49.91 30.85
C PRO A 248 1.55 -49.71 30.27
N TYR A 249 2.08 -50.70 29.54
CA TYR A 249 3.35 -50.55 28.83
C TYR A 249 3.21 -49.69 27.57
N ILE A 250 2.11 -49.87 26.81
CA ILE A 250 1.79 -49.06 25.63
C ILE A 250 1.48 -47.60 26.04
N ASP A 251 0.77 -47.41 27.15
CA ASP A 251 0.47 -46.08 27.70
C ASP A 251 1.75 -45.38 28.19
N ALA A 252 2.64 -46.10 28.88
CA ALA A 252 3.96 -45.56 29.29
C ALA A 252 4.87 -45.26 28.08
N ALA A 253 4.88 -46.11 27.06
CA ALA A 253 5.59 -45.87 25.81
C ALA A 253 5.06 -44.63 25.07
N ARG A 254 3.72 -44.47 24.98
CA ARG A 254 3.07 -43.29 24.40
C ARG A 254 3.45 -42.04 25.17
N ALA A 255 3.36 -42.06 26.50
CA ALA A 255 3.71 -40.92 27.35
C ALA A 255 5.17 -40.49 27.14
N ARG A 256 6.12 -41.44 27.13
CA ARG A 256 7.52 -41.16 26.84
C ARG A 256 7.71 -40.54 25.45
N ILE A 257 7.16 -41.15 24.40
CA ILE A 257 7.32 -40.65 23.03
C ILE A 257 6.73 -39.23 22.88
N THR A 258 5.65 -38.90 23.62
CA THR A 258 5.14 -37.52 23.70
C THR A 258 6.14 -36.58 24.37
N THR A 259 6.71 -36.93 25.53
CA THR A 259 7.72 -36.09 26.21
C THR A 259 9.01 -35.91 25.40
N ASP A 260 9.48 -36.98 24.75
CA ASP A 260 10.63 -36.93 23.84
C ASP A 260 10.33 -36.01 22.65
N MET A 261 9.15 -36.13 22.04
CA MET A 261 8.65 -35.25 20.98
C MET A 261 8.56 -33.78 21.41
N GLU A 262 7.97 -33.48 22.57
CA GLU A 262 7.87 -32.11 23.12
C GLU A 262 9.27 -31.51 23.32
N THR A 263 10.20 -32.30 23.86
CA THR A 263 11.60 -31.90 24.05
C THR A 263 12.29 -31.64 22.71
N MET A 264 12.07 -32.48 21.70
CA MET A 264 12.56 -32.27 20.33
C MET A 264 11.98 -30.98 19.69
N VAL A 265 10.68 -30.70 19.86
CA VAL A 265 10.06 -29.47 19.35
C VAL A 265 10.69 -28.23 19.99
N ILE A 266 10.78 -28.21 21.33
CA ILE A 266 11.34 -27.08 22.07
C ILE A 266 12.81 -26.86 21.68
N THR A 267 13.58 -27.94 21.53
CA THR A 267 14.98 -27.88 21.09
C THR A 267 15.10 -27.41 19.64
N GLY A 268 14.26 -27.90 18.73
CA GLY A 268 14.19 -27.43 17.33
C GLY A 268 13.81 -25.95 17.21
N LEU A 269 12.88 -25.45 18.01
CA LEU A 269 12.50 -24.03 18.03
C LEU A 269 13.54 -23.14 18.74
N THR A 270 14.28 -23.64 19.73
CA THR A 270 15.32 -22.84 20.41
C THR A 270 16.62 -22.77 19.62
N THR A 271 17.00 -23.84 18.91
CA THR A 271 18.17 -23.90 18.02
C THR A 271 17.90 -23.44 16.59
N LEU A 272 16.62 -23.25 16.24
CA LEU A 272 16.12 -23.05 14.86
C LEU A 272 16.47 -24.22 13.90
N ASN A 273 16.78 -25.41 14.42
CA ASN A 273 17.08 -26.58 13.60
C ASN A 273 15.82 -27.11 12.89
N GLN A 274 15.80 -26.95 11.57
CA GLN A 274 14.71 -27.40 10.70
C GLN A 274 14.63 -28.93 10.56
N SER A 275 15.70 -29.73 10.76
CA SER A 275 15.59 -31.20 10.72
C SER A 275 14.82 -31.71 11.93
N LEU A 276 15.30 -31.38 13.12
CA LEU A 276 14.72 -31.72 14.42
C LEU A 276 13.26 -31.27 14.57
N LEU A 277 12.94 -30.06 14.10
CA LEU A 277 11.56 -29.58 14.07
C LEU A 277 10.70 -30.39 13.08
N ALA A 278 11.25 -30.80 11.93
CA ALA A 278 10.53 -31.57 10.93
C ALA A 278 10.34 -33.05 11.31
N SER A 279 11.25 -33.63 12.11
CA SER A 279 11.10 -34.96 12.70
C SER A 279 10.12 -34.97 13.86
N SER A 280 10.18 -33.98 14.77
CA SER A 280 9.23 -33.88 15.88
C SER A 280 7.80 -33.63 15.42
N LEU A 281 7.58 -32.77 14.42
CA LEU A 281 6.25 -32.60 13.80
C LEU A 281 5.78 -33.87 13.07
N GLN A 282 6.68 -34.68 12.51
CA GLN A 282 6.33 -36.00 11.97
C GLN A 282 5.88 -36.98 13.08
N THR A 283 6.58 -36.98 14.22
CA THR A 283 6.19 -37.74 15.41
C THR A 283 4.81 -37.30 15.91
N ALA A 284 4.53 -36.00 15.96
CA ALA A 284 3.22 -35.43 16.34
C ALA A 284 2.08 -35.81 15.37
N HIS A 285 2.35 -35.80 14.07
CA HIS A 285 1.42 -36.27 13.04
C HIS A 285 1.12 -37.76 13.22
N ASN A 286 2.15 -38.58 13.44
CA ASN A 286 2.01 -40.01 13.64
C ASN A 286 1.18 -40.32 14.91
N LEU A 287 1.37 -39.56 16.00
CA LEU A 287 0.56 -39.64 17.23
C LEU A 287 -0.85 -39.01 17.11
N ARG A 288 -1.18 -38.38 15.98
CA ARG A 288 -2.44 -37.64 15.71
C ARG A 288 -2.69 -36.41 16.61
N VAL A 289 -1.63 -35.81 17.17
CA VAL A 289 -1.72 -34.61 18.04
C VAL A 289 -1.21 -33.33 17.36
N LEU A 290 -0.80 -33.39 16.08
CA LEU A 290 -0.23 -32.26 15.35
C LEU A 290 -1.04 -30.95 15.41
N PRO A 291 -2.38 -30.92 15.23
CA PRO A 291 -3.13 -29.65 15.22
C PRO A 291 -3.16 -28.97 16.60
N GLU A 292 -3.39 -29.75 17.65
CA GLU A 292 -3.39 -29.29 19.05
C GLU A 292 -1.99 -28.80 19.45
N LEU A 293 -0.94 -29.54 19.09
CA LEU A 293 0.45 -29.16 19.33
C LEU A 293 0.80 -27.83 18.66
N VAL A 294 0.44 -27.63 17.38
CA VAL A 294 0.70 -26.37 16.66
C VAL A 294 -0.11 -25.22 17.26
N GLN A 295 -1.35 -25.45 17.68
CA GLN A 295 -2.16 -24.43 18.36
C GLN A 295 -1.53 -24.00 19.70
N ASN A 296 -1.08 -24.96 20.51
CA ASN A 296 -0.42 -24.70 21.79
C ASN A 296 0.87 -23.91 21.58
N LEU A 297 1.77 -24.36 20.69
CA LEU A 297 3.04 -23.67 20.41
C LEU A 297 2.86 -22.21 19.93
N VAL A 298 1.86 -21.95 19.08
CA VAL A 298 1.54 -20.59 18.61
C VAL A 298 0.96 -19.73 19.74
N THR A 299 0.21 -20.34 20.66
CA THR A 299 -0.32 -19.68 21.86
C THR A 299 0.80 -19.36 22.84
N ASP A 300 1.66 -20.33 23.18
CA ASP A 300 2.81 -20.17 24.07
C ASP A 300 3.79 -19.09 23.58
N LEU A 301 4.10 -19.05 22.27
CA LEU A 301 4.94 -18.02 21.68
C LEU A 301 4.26 -16.64 21.68
N SER A 302 2.93 -16.58 21.58
CA SER A 302 2.17 -15.33 21.66
C SER A 302 2.10 -14.80 23.10
N ASP A 303 1.83 -15.66 24.08
CA ASP A 303 1.75 -15.32 25.49
C ASP A 303 3.14 -14.97 26.07
N ALA A 304 4.20 -15.64 25.61
CA ALA A 304 5.56 -15.24 25.88
C ALA A 304 5.83 -13.80 25.41
N VAL A 305 5.42 -13.44 24.20
CA VAL A 305 5.56 -12.06 23.67
C VAL A 305 4.72 -11.06 24.44
N GLU A 306 3.46 -11.36 24.79
CA GLU A 306 2.68 -10.48 25.69
C GLU A 306 3.40 -10.27 27.03
N SER A 307 3.96 -11.34 27.62
CA SER A 307 4.72 -11.25 28.87
C SER A 307 5.96 -10.35 28.72
N ARG A 308 6.70 -10.45 27.62
CA ARG A 308 7.85 -9.57 27.33
C ARG A 308 7.41 -8.11 27.14
N ILE A 309 6.42 -7.85 26.29
CA ILE A 309 5.86 -6.50 26.06
C ILE A 309 5.41 -5.87 27.38
N ARG A 310 4.59 -6.60 28.16
CA ARG A 310 4.09 -6.16 29.47
C ARG A 310 5.22 -5.85 30.45
N SER A 311 6.26 -6.69 30.48
CA SER A 311 7.43 -6.46 31.35
C SER A 311 8.26 -5.26 30.90
N ALA A 312 8.39 -5.03 29.58
CA ALA A 312 9.18 -3.93 29.04
C ALA A 312 8.61 -2.55 29.39
N PHE A 313 7.28 -2.43 29.45
CA PHE A 313 6.54 -1.23 29.86
C PHE A 313 6.19 -1.17 31.37
N ASP A 314 6.69 -2.10 32.20
CA ASP A 314 6.45 -2.11 33.65
C ASP A 314 7.32 -1.06 34.37
N ILE A 315 6.69 0.04 34.78
CA ILE A 315 7.33 1.13 35.51
C ILE A 315 7.92 0.68 36.87
N THR A 316 7.40 -0.39 37.48
CA THR A 316 7.93 -0.94 38.73
C THR A 316 9.23 -1.72 38.49
N ARG A 317 9.35 -2.45 37.37
CA ARG A 317 10.61 -3.06 36.91
C ARG A 317 11.66 -1.98 36.66
N ILE A 318 11.32 -0.95 35.89
CA ILE A 318 12.21 0.18 35.58
C ILE A 318 12.69 0.86 36.87
N SER A 319 11.79 1.11 37.83
CA SER A 319 12.16 1.72 39.11
C SER A 319 13.18 0.88 39.91
N LYS A 320 13.07 -0.45 39.89
CA LYS A 320 13.98 -1.37 40.58
C LYS A 320 15.34 -1.42 39.89
N GLU A 321 15.39 -1.42 38.57
CA GLU A 321 16.65 -1.48 37.82
C GLU A 321 17.50 -0.22 38.04
N VAL A 322 16.88 0.96 38.05
CA VAL A 322 17.59 2.22 38.35
C VAL A 322 18.11 2.22 39.79
N VAL A 323 17.28 1.85 40.77
CA VAL A 323 17.69 1.80 42.19
C VAL A 323 18.79 0.76 42.44
N ALA A 324 18.80 -0.36 41.70
CA ALA A 324 19.85 -1.38 41.82
C ALA A 324 21.21 -0.96 41.22
N LYS A 325 21.22 0.05 40.32
CA LYS A 325 22.43 0.53 39.65
C LYS A 325 23.11 1.72 40.34
N ASP A 326 22.52 2.26 41.41
CA ASP A 326 23.01 3.47 42.10
C ASP A 326 23.38 3.22 43.58
N PRO A 327 24.45 2.46 43.87
CA PRO A 327 24.88 2.17 45.24
C PRO A 327 25.54 3.38 45.94
N ALA A 328 25.84 4.46 45.21
CA ALA A 328 26.64 5.59 45.69
C ALA A 328 25.85 6.58 46.58
N SER A 329 24.52 6.62 46.47
CA SER A 329 23.67 7.53 47.26
C SER A 329 23.13 6.93 48.56
N ALA A 330 23.60 5.74 48.97
CA ALA A 330 23.08 4.99 50.11
C ALA A 330 23.65 5.48 51.46
N SER A 331 23.40 6.75 51.83
CA SER A 331 23.72 7.27 53.17
C SER A 331 22.97 6.48 54.26
N PRO A 332 23.65 5.85 55.23
CA PRO A 332 23.02 4.94 56.20
C PRO A 332 22.31 5.70 57.32
N GLY A 333 21.17 6.36 57.03
CA GLY A 333 20.63 7.34 57.97
C GLY A 333 19.22 7.92 57.83
N VAL A 334 18.25 7.31 57.14
CA VAL A 334 16.81 7.51 57.45
C VAL A 334 16.00 6.24 57.20
N LEU A 335 15.43 5.65 58.25
CA LEU A 335 14.52 4.51 58.15
C LEU A 335 13.07 4.96 57.87
N TYR A 336 12.75 5.24 56.60
CA TYR A 336 11.37 5.32 56.14
C TYR A 336 11.20 4.57 54.80
N LYS A 337 10.80 3.30 54.86
CA LYS A 337 10.37 2.50 53.70
C LYS A 337 8.98 2.97 53.20
N SER A 338 8.91 4.20 52.68
CA SER A 338 7.65 4.83 52.23
C SER A 338 7.47 4.74 50.72
N ARG A 339 6.76 3.69 50.29
CA ARG A 339 6.27 3.41 48.92
C ARG A 339 7.36 3.24 47.84
N VAL A 340 7.19 2.26 46.96
CA VAL A 340 7.91 2.23 45.68
C VAL A 340 7.49 3.48 44.91
N ARG A 341 8.45 4.37 44.63
CA ARG A 341 8.16 5.64 43.96
C ARG A 341 7.86 5.36 42.48
N THR A 342 6.61 5.56 42.07
CA THR A 342 6.13 5.22 40.72
C THR A 342 6.41 6.28 39.66
N GLU A 343 6.89 7.47 40.03
CA GLU A 343 7.24 8.54 39.08
C GLU A 343 8.63 9.14 39.41
N PRO A 344 9.49 9.37 38.39
CA PRO A 344 10.83 9.95 38.58
C PRO A 344 10.79 11.43 38.96
N THR A 345 11.91 11.93 39.48
CA THR A 345 12.15 13.38 39.60
C THR A 345 12.88 13.91 38.37
N ASN A 346 12.97 15.24 38.22
CA ASN A 346 13.84 15.88 37.22
C ASN A 346 15.31 15.41 37.29
N VAL A 347 15.76 14.90 38.45
CA VAL A 347 17.13 14.37 38.65
C VAL A 347 17.25 12.91 38.22
N THR A 348 16.25 12.06 38.52
CA THR A 348 16.30 10.62 38.15
C THR A 348 15.72 10.33 36.75
N ALA A 349 14.98 11.26 36.16
CA ALA A 349 14.35 11.10 34.85
C ALA A 349 15.32 10.69 33.72
N PRO A 350 16.58 11.18 33.64
CA PRO A 350 17.54 10.69 32.64
C PRO A 350 17.89 9.21 32.84
N GLN A 351 18.14 8.76 34.08
CA GLN A 351 18.43 7.35 34.41
C GLN A 351 17.24 6.45 34.06
N TRP A 352 16.02 6.88 34.42
CA TRP A 352 14.78 6.17 34.11
C TRP A 352 14.50 6.11 32.61
N THR A 353 14.85 7.17 31.87
CA THR A 353 14.72 7.21 30.41
C THR A 353 15.71 6.23 29.76
N ALA A 354 16.96 6.17 30.23
CA ALA A 354 17.93 5.19 29.76
C ALA A 354 17.48 3.75 30.04
N ALA A 355 17.01 3.44 31.25
CA ALA A 355 16.49 2.12 31.59
C ALA A 355 15.27 1.72 30.74
N LEU A 356 14.34 2.66 30.47
CA LEU A 356 13.21 2.44 29.56
C LEU A 356 13.69 2.08 28.13
N TRP A 357 14.64 2.82 27.57
CA TRP A 357 15.11 2.51 26.20
C TRP A 357 15.88 1.19 26.13
N ASN A 358 16.71 0.86 27.11
CA ASN A 358 17.39 -0.44 27.17
C ASN A 358 16.37 -1.60 27.29
N SER A 359 15.28 -1.39 28.04
CA SER A 359 14.17 -2.34 28.17
C SER A 359 13.44 -2.54 26.84
N LEU A 360 13.24 -1.47 26.06
CA LEU A 360 12.64 -1.53 24.71
C LEU A 360 13.59 -2.13 23.66
N GLU A 361 14.90 -1.94 23.80
CA GLU A 361 15.91 -2.58 22.95
C GLU A 361 15.96 -4.10 23.20
N SER A 362 15.94 -4.54 24.47
CA SER A 362 15.77 -5.97 24.82
C SER A 362 14.46 -6.54 24.26
N LEU A 363 13.36 -5.78 24.35
CA LEU A 363 12.06 -6.18 23.82
C LEU A 363 12.09 -6.45 22.31
N ILE A 364 12.77 -5.61 21.52
CA ILE A 364 12.86 -5.80 20.06
C ILE A 364 13.59 -7.11 19.72
N GLU A 365 14.70 -7.40 20.40
CA GLU A 365 15.43 -8.65 20.18
C GLU A 365 14.56 -9.87 20.53
N GLU A 366 13.91 -9.84 21.70
CA GLU A 366 13.03 -10.91 22.19
C GLU A 366 11.79 -11.12 21.29
N MET A 367 11.19 -10.03 20.78
CA MET A 367 10.07 -10.10 19.83
C MET A 367 10.50 -10.68 18.48
N ALA A 368 11.70 -10.31 17.99
CA ALA A 368 12.22 -10.85 16.74
C ALA A 368 12.51 -12.35 16.85
N ASP A 369 13.11 -12.80 17.95
CA ASP A 369 13.42 -14.21 18.20
C ASP A 369 12.15 -15.07 18.28
N CYS A 370 11.08 -14.56 18.88
CA CYS A 370 9.76 -15.22 18.87
C CYS A 370 9.13 -15.24 17.48
N CYS A 371 9.25 -14.14 16.71
CA CYS A 371 8.75 -14.06 15.33
C CYS A 371 9.44 -15.10 14.43
N VAL A 372 10.78 -15.17 14.44
CA VAL A 372 11.56 -16.13 13.65
C VAL A 372 11.17 -17.58 13.94
N LYS A 373 10.85 -17.90 15.21
CA LYS A 373 10.36 -19.23 15.61
C LYS A 373 9.01 -19.58 14.99
N VAL A 374 8.05 -18.65 15.00
CA VAL A 374 6.74 -18.86 14.35
C VAL A 374 6.89 -19.04 12.84
N TYR A 375 7.76 -18.26 12.19
CA TYR A 375 7.99 -18.42 10.74
C TYR A 375 8.76 -19.70 10.41
N THR A 376 9.72 -20.13 11.24
CA THR A 376 10.41 -21.43 11.07
C THR A 376 9.44 -22.60 11.24
N LEU A 377 8.52 -22.52 12.21
CA LEU A 377 7.44 -23.48 12.38
C LEU A 377 6.53 -23.52 11.13
N GLU A 378 6.05 -22.38 10.64
CA GLU A 378 5.19 -22.33 9.45
C GLU A 378 5.92 -22.79 8.16
N LYS A 379 7.22 -22.51 8.04
CA LYS A 379 8.12 -22.93 6.95
C LYS A 379 8.27 -24.45 6.92
N VAL A 380 8.52 -25.09 8.06
CA VAL A 380 8.59 -26.56 8.17
C VAL A 380 7.21 -27.21 7.95
N LEU A 381 6.13 -26.64 8.48
CA LEU A 381 4.76 -27.13 8.24
C LEU A 381 4.33 -27.07 6.76
N LYS A 382 4.85 -26.11 5.98
CA LYS A 382 4.66 -26.04 4.51
C LYS A 382 5.51 -27.04 3.72
N LEU A 383 6.72 -27.34 4.22
CA LEU A 383 7.67 -28.26 3.58
C LEU A 383 7.31 -29.73 3.81
N LYS A 384 6.78 -30.07 4.99
CA LYS A 384 6.38 -31.45 5.32
C LYS A 384 5.01 -31.79 4.76
N ARG A 385 4.92 -33.01 4.22
CA ARG A 385 3.69 -33.66 3.76
C ARG A 385 3.62 -35.06 4.36
N ASP A 386 2.40 -35.53 4.60
CA ASP A 386 2.19 -36.93 4.90
C ASP A 386 2.60 -37.81 3.70
N THR A 387 3.28 -38.92 3.96
CA THR A 387 3.80 -39.80 2.91
C THR A 387 2.70 -40.56 2.19
N VAL A 388 1.57 -40.84 2.87
CA VAL A 388 0.45 -41.64 2.34
C VAL A 388 -0.60 -40.77 1.64
N THR A 389 -1.06 -39.70 2.30
CA THR A 389 -2.13 -38.82 1.78
C THR A 389 -1.60 -37.63 0.96
N GLN A 390 -0.30 -37.32 1.03
CA GLN A 390 0.34 -36.15 0.41
C GLN A 390 -0.19 -34.78 0.86
N ILE A 391 -1.04 -34.74 1.90
CA ILE A 391 -1.54 -33.51 2.53
C ILE A 391 -0.38 -32.79 3.24
N VAL A 392 -0.34 -31.46 3.14
CA VAL A 392 0.68 -30.62 3.79
C VAL A 392 0.38 -30.51 5.29
N PHE A 393 1.40 -30.56 6.14
CA PHE A 393 1.19 -30.51 7.60
C PHE A 393 0.53 -29.21 8.08
N LEU A 394 0.72 -28.11 7.35
CA LEU A 394 -0.03 -26.87 7.56
C LEU A 394 -1.54 -27.07 7.36
N ASP A 395 -1.98 -27.79 6.32
CA ASP A 395 -3.40 -28.00 6.02
C ASP A 395 -4.08 -28.87 7.10
N GLU A 396 -3.34 -29.83 7.66
CA GLU A 396 -3.80 -30.64 8.80
C GLU A 396 -3.96 -29.80 10.07
N ALA A 397 -3.01 -28.91 10.35
CA ALA A 397 -3.08 -27.98 11.49
C ALA A 397 -4.22 -26.94 11.33
N MET A 398 -4.44 -26.45 10.10
CA MET A 398 -5.53 -25.52 9.74
C MET A 398 -6.94 -26.11 9.92
N LYS A 399 -7.10 -27.40 10.26
CA LYS A 399 -8.39 -27.97 10.72
C LYS A 399 -8.80 -27.48 12.11
N VAL A 400 -7.83 -27.02 12.93
CA VAL A 400 -8.05 -26.53 14.30
C VAL A 400 -7.65 -25.05 14.43
N LEU A 401 -6.62 -24.59 13.71
CA LEU A 401 -6.26 -23.17 13.67
C LEU A 401 -7.12 -22.42 12.64
N GLU A 402 -7.89 -21.42 13.09
CA GLU A 402 -8.74 -20.57 12.23
C GLU A 402 -7.96 -19.78 11.15
N ASN A 403 -6.66 -19.58 11.35
CA ASN A 403 -5.79 -18.77 10.49
C ASN A 403 -4.33 -19.25 10.64
N LYS A 404 -3.44 -18.79 9.75
CA LYS A 404 -2.02 -19.17 9.74
C LYS A 404 -1.32 -18.85 11.08
N PRO A 405 -0.35 -19.67 11.53
CA PRO A 405 0.50 -19.40 12.69
C PRO A 405 1.04 -17.96 12.75
N SER A 406 1.63 -17.48 11.65
CA SER A 406 2.12 -16.10 11.52
C SER A 406 1.02 -15.06 11.74
N ALA A 407 -0.15 -15.22 11.11
CA ALA A 407 -1.26 -14.27 11.20
C ALA A 407 -1.85 -14.19 12.62
N ILE A 408 -1.97 -15.33 13.32
CA ILE A 408 -2.41 -15.38 14.72
C ILE A 408 -1.40 -14.67 15.63
N PHE A 409 -0.10 -14.97 15.45
CA PHE A 409 0.98 -14.33 16.20
C PHE A 409 1.00 -12.81 16.00
N TRP A 410 0.97 -12.32 14.76
CA TRP A 410 0.92 -10.88 14.46
C TRP A 410 -0.32 -10.19 15.01
N ALA A 411 -1.48 -10.84 14.93
CA ALA A 411 -2.71 -10.33 15.52
C ALA A 411 -2.64 -10.28 17.05
N SER A 412 -1.94 -11.21 17.72
CA SER A 412 -1.71 -11.16 19.16
C SER A 412 -0.69 -10.07 19.54
N LEU A 413 0.49 -10.10 18.92
CA LEU A 413 1.59 -9.13 19.09
C LEU A 413 1.10 -7.69 18.92
N GLY A 414 0.35 -7.40 17.85
CA GLY A 414 -0.21 -6.07 17.59
C GLY A 414 -1.21 -5.60 18.65
N ARG A 415 -2.16 -6.46 19.05
CA ARG A 415 -3.15 -6.15 20.10
C ARG A 415 -2.48 -5.96 21.46
N SER A 416 -1.50 -6.80 21.79
CA SER A 416 -0.77 -6.73 23.05
C SER A 416 0.12 -5.49 23.12
N LEU A 417 0.84 -5.17 22.03
CA LEU A 417 1.62 -3.94 21.90
C LEU A 417 0.73 -2.69 22.04
N GLU A 418 -0.39 -2.60 21.30
CA GLU A 418 -1.30 -1.44 21.39
C GLU A 418 -1.83 -1.27 22.82
N LYS A 419 -2.32 -2.36 23.42
CA LYS A 419 -2.89 -2.36 24.78
C LYS A 419 -1.87 -1.92 25.82
N GLN A 420 -0.72 -2.57 25.90
CA GLN A 420 0.30 -2.27 26.92
C GLN A 420 0.89 -0.87 26.71
N ALA A 421 1.20 -0.48 25.47
CA ALA A 421 1.70 0.85 25.16
C ALA A 421 0.69 1.96 25.54
N ARG A 422 -0.59 1.76 25.23
CA ARG A 422 -1.67 2.73 25.50
C ARG A 422 -2.02 2.81 26.98
N ASP A 423 -2.07 1.68 27.69
CA ASP A 423 -2.46 1.65 29.10
C ASP A 423 -1.30 2.09 30.02
N SER A 424 -0.04 1.72 29.73
CA SER A 424 1.12 2.26 30.45
C SER A 424 1.33 3.76 30.18
N ALA A 425 0.98 4.26 28.99
CA ALA A 425 0.98 5.71 28.73
C ALA A 425 -0.12 6.47 29.49
N LYS A 426 -1.31 5.88 29.67
CA LYS A 426 -2.34 6.46 30.57
C LYS A 426 -1.92 6.39 32.05
N GLY A 427 -1.26 5.32 32.44
CA GLY A 427 -0.85 5.05 33.81
C GLY A 427 0.39 5.81 34.28
N SER A 428 1.16 6.42 33.38
CA SER A 428 2.36 7.19 33.71
C SER A 428 2.57 8.39 32.81
N SER A 429 2.55 9.57 33.43
CA SER A 429 2.91 10.85 32.81
C SER A 429 4.31 10.80 32.17
N PHE A 430 5.27 10.19 32.87
CA PHE A 430 6.65 9.98 32.43
C PHE A 430 6.74 9.10 31.17
N LEU A 431 6.06 7.94 31.15
CA LEU A 431 6.10 7.05 29.98
C LEU A 431 5.47 7.73 28.75
N GLN A 432 4.31 8.38 28.92
CA GLN A 432 3.69 9.15 27.84
C GLN A 432 4.64 10.24 27.33
N GLN A 433 5.30 10.98 28.23
CA GLN A 433 6.20 12.06 27.85
C GLN A 433 7.46 11.56 27.13
N ALA A 434 8.10 10.49 27.63
CA ALA A 434 9.33 9.92 27.08
C ALA A 434 9.11 9.23 25.72
N LEU A 435 8.02 8.46 25.57
CA LEU A 435 7.71 7.76 24.31
C LEU A 435 7.27 8.73 23.21
N SER A 436 6.59 9.84 23.54
CA SER A 436 6.19 10.86 22.57
C SER A 436 7.22 11.97 22.32
N SER A 437 8.27 12.12 23.15
CA SER A 437 9.44 12.94 22.80
C SER A 437 10.48 12.12 22.03
N GLY A 438 10.68 10.86 22.39
CA GLY A 438 11.59 9.92 21.74
C GLY A 438 10.94 9.06 20.64
N TYR A 439 9.78 9.45 20.10
CA TYR A 439 9.11 8.68 19.03
C TYR A 439 10.04 8.39 17.83
N PRO A 440 10.91 9.32 17.37
CA PRO A 440 11.96 9.00 16.39
C PRO A 440 12.90 7.85 16.78
N ARG A 441 13.27 7.69 18.06
CA ARG A 441 14.07 6.54 18.53
C ARG A 441 13.23 5.27 18.53
N LEU A 442 11.98 5.34 19.01
CA LEU A 442 11.05 4.21 19.00
C LEU A 442 10.82 3.67 17.58
N LEU A 443 10.61 4.55 16.61
CA LEU A 443 10.46 4.16 15.21
C LEU A 443 11.71 3.48 14.65
N ARG A 444 12.93 3.95 15.00
CA ARG A 444 14.19 3.28 14.62
C ARG A 444 14.32 1.88 15.22
N LEU A 445 13.87 1.67 16.47
CA LEU A 445 13.85 0.34 17.08
C LEU A 445 12.92 -0.61 16.31
N PHE A 446 11.75 -0.15 15.89
CA PHE A 446 10.85 -0.94 15.04
C PHE A 446 11.35 -1.11 13.59
N GLN A 447 12.08 -0.15 13.02
CA GLN A 447 12.78 -0.33 11.75
C GLN A 447 13.88 -1.42 11.87
N SER A 448 14.63 -1.44 12.98
CA SER A 448 15.61 -2.48 13.28
C SER A 448 14.93 -3.86 13.40
N PHE A 449 13.81 -3.94 14.13
CA PHE A 449 12.96 -5.14 14.21
C PHE A 449 12.55 -5.66 12.83
N PHE A 450 11.97 -4.81 11.97
CA PHE A 450 11.57 -5.20 10.61
C PHE A 450 12.77 -5.66 9.78
N SER A 451 13.94 -5.01 9.90
CA SER A 451 15.15 -5.43 9.18
C SER A 451 15.72 -6.77 9.65
N LYS A 452 15.61 -7.11 10.95
CA LYS A 452 16.06 -8.40 11.52
C LYS A 452 15.17 -9.55 11.04
N ILE A 453 13.85 -9.35 10.96
CA ILE A 453 12.93 -10.41 10.54
C ILE A 453 12.85 -10.60 9.01
N ALA A 454 13.08 -9.55 8.20
CA ALA A 454 12.93 -9.58 6.74
C ALA A 454 13.87 -10.56 5.98
N VAL A 455 14.76 -11.26 6.69
CA VAL A 455 15.57 -12.38 6.15
C VAL A 455 14.76 -13.69 6.12
N GLU A 456 13.82 -13.87 7.05
CA GLU A 456 12.98 -15.06 7.20
C GLU A 456 11.48 -14.80 6.91
N THR A 457 11.12 -13.54 6.61
CA THR A 457 9.72 -13.09 6.45
C THR A 457 9.54 -12.14 5.26
N ASP A 458 8.41 -12.24 4.55
CA ASP A 458 8.05 -11.34 3.43
C ASP A 458 7.66 -9.90 3.88
N THR A 459 8.13 -9.44 5.04
CA THR A 459 7.71 -8.17 5.65
C THR A 459 8.43 -6.98 5.01
N VAL A 460 7.87 -6.49 3.91
CA VAL A 460 8.34 -5.28 3.22
C VAL A 460 8.00 -4.02 4.03
N TYR A 461 9.00 -3.17 4.28
CA TYR A 461 8.80 -1.79 4.77
C TYR A 461 9.58 -0.82 3.88
N THR A 462 8.86 -0.14 2.98
CA THR A 462 9.43 0.80 2.00
C THR A 462 8.52 2.01 1.82
N GLN A 463 8.99 3.02 1.06
CA GLN A 463 8.17 4.20 0.71
C GLN A 463 6.91 3.85 -0.09
N ALA A 464 6.95 2.78 -0.90
CA ALA A 464 5.89 2.43 -1.84
C ALA A 464 4.98 1.29 -1.33
N GLN A 465 5.50 0.40 -0.48
CA GLN A 465 4.79 -0.77 0.02
C GLN A 465 5.11 -1.01 1.50
N GLN A 466 4.06 -1.27 2.28
CA GLN A 466 4.13 -1.76 3.66
C GLN A 466 3.41 -3.10 3.74
N SER A 467 4.04 -4.10 4.37
CA SER A 467 3.40 -5.35 4.72
C SER A 467 2.26 -5.11 5.74
N PRO A 468 1.15 -5.88 5.71
CA PRO A 468 0.07 -5.73 6.67
C PRO A 468 0.54 -5.94 8.12
N GLU A 469 1.58 -6.76 8.33
CA GLU A 469 2.28 -6.97 9.60
C GLU A 469 2.89 -5.66 10.11
N THR A 470 3.64 -4.94 9.26
CA THR A 470 4.19 -3.62 9.58
C THR A 470 3.08 -2.61 9.88
N VAL A 471 1.97 -2.63 9.12
CA VAL A 471 0.83 -1.73 9.35
C VAL A 471 0.16 -1.99 10.71
N ILE A 472 0.04 -3.24 11.13
CA ILE A 472 -0.50 -3.61 12.46
C ILE A 472 0.39 -3.04 13.57
N VAL A 473 1.71 -3.25 13.48
CA VAL A 473 2.67 -2.77 14.49
C VAL A 473 2.73 -1.24 14.55
N LEU A 474 2.78 -0.55 13.40
CA LEU A 474 2.82 0.92 13.38
C LEU A 474 1.50 1.54 13.85
N ARG A 475 0.35 0.89 13.59
CA ARG A 475 -0.95 1.32 14.13
C ARG A 475 -0.97 1.32 15.65
N ALA A 476 -0.38 0.31 16.29
CA ALA A 476 -0.24 0.26 17.76
C ALA A 476 0.53 1.45 18.35
N LEU A 477 1.42 2.07 17.56
CA LEU A 477 2.26 3.21 17.97
C LEU A 477 1.71 4.58 17.54
N SER A 478 0.67 4.62 16.70
CA SER A 478 0.11 5.84 16.08
C SER A 478 -0.29 6.95 17.06
N ASN A 479 -0.68 6.58 18.29
CA ASN A 479 -0.95 7.54 19.37
C ASN A 479 0.30 8.35 19.75
N PHE A 480 1.49 7.74 19.76
CA PHE A 480 2.73 8.45 20.03
C PHE A 480 3.20 9.28 18.84
N GLU A 481 2.97 8.83 17.60
CA GLU A 481 3.21 9.64 16.39
C GLU A 481 2.38 10.94 16.44
N SER A 482 1.06 10.82 16.71
CA SER A 482 0.15 11.97 16.82
C SER A 482 0.59 12.96 17.93
N LEU A 483 1.02 12.45 19.08
CA LEU A 483 1.57 13.28 20.17
C LEU A 483 2.90 13.95 19.81
N TYR A 484 3.78 13.26 19.07
CA TYR A 484 5.05 13.80 18.57
C TYR A 484 4.82 14.89 17.51
N LEU A 485 3.96 14.64 16.51
CA LEU A 485 3.60 15.62 15.48
C LEU A 485 2.92 16.87 16.06
N SER A 486 2.05 16.67 17.06
CA SER A 486 1.45 17.78 17.83
C SER A 486 2.52 18.60 18.56
N ARG A 487 3.49 17.94 19.23
CA ARG A 487 4.63 18.63 19.87
C ARG A 487 5.53 19.37 18.87
N SER A 488 5.79 18.78 17.71
CA SER A 488 6.58 19.37 16.62
C SER A 488 5.94 20.67 16.12
N SER A 489 4.65 20.64 15.76
CA SER A 489 3.90 21.85 15.39
C SER A 489 3.83 22.85 16.54
N ASN A 490 3.61 22.40 17.79
CA ASN A 490 3.55 23.32 18.93
C ASN A 490 4.88 24.05 19.19
N ARG A 491 6.05 23.43 19.00
CA ARG A 491 7.35 24.12 19.07
C ARG A 491 7.47 25.21 18.01
N LEU A 492 7.06 24.92 16.78
CA LEU A 492 7.09 25.90 15.69
C LEU A 492 6.07 27.03 15.93
N ASN A 493 4.87 26.70 16.41
CA ASN A 493 3.84 27.66 16.81
C ASN A 493 4.30 28.53 17.99
N GLU A 494 5.10 27.98 18.91
CA GLU A 494 5.72 28.73 20.01
C GLU A 494 6.83 29.66 19.49
N ALA A 495 7.70 29.20 18.59
CA ALA A 495 8.71 30.06 17.96
C ALA A 495 8.08 31.23 17.18
N ILE A 496 6.98 30.98 16.48
CA ILE A 496 6.15 32.02 15.84
C ILE A 496 5.50 32.92 16.90
N GLY A 497 4.92 32.35 17.97
CA GLY A 497 4.30 33.12 19.05
C GLY A 497 5.27 34.04 19.78
N GLN A 498 6.51 33.60 20.00
CA GLN A 498 7.60 34.40 20.57
C GLN A 498 8.02 35.52 19.61
N ALA A 499 8.24 35.21 18.32
CA ALA A 499 8.58 36.20 17.29
C ALA A 499 7.54 37.33 17.15
N PHE A 500 6.25 37.01 17.28
CA PHE A 500 5.15 37.97 17.16
C PHE A 500 4.71 38.59 18.50
N SER A 501 5.38 38.27 19.61
CA SER A 501 4.98 38.72 20.96
C SER A 501 5.07 40.24 21.16
N GLY A 502 5.94 40.93 20.42
CA GLY A 502 6.09 42.39 20.46
C GLY A 502 5.01 43.18 19.70
N GLY A 503 4.18 42.51 18.91
CA GLY A 503 3.13 43.14 18.09
C GLY A 503 3.68 44.27 17.18
N THR A 504 2.90 45.33 17.00
CA THR A 504 3.30 46.53 16.24
C THR A 504 4.37 47.39 16.93
N ARG A 505 4.71 47.13 18.20
CA ARG A 505 5.73 47.89 18.95
C ARG A 505 7.15 47.33 18.77
N SER A 506 7.25 46.03 18.48
CA SER A 506 8.48 45.33 18.17
C SER A 506 8.14 44.16 17.24
N PRO A 507 7.84 44.44 15.96
CA PRO A 507 7.52 43.41 14.99
C PRO A 507 8.75 42.53 14.70
N PRO A 508 8.55 41.29 14.22
CA PRO A 508 9.65 40.37 13.95
C PRO A 508 10.50 40.86 12.78
N GLY A 509 11.81 40.66 12.87
CA GLY A 509 12.79 41.02 11.84
C GLY A 509 13.65 39.84 11.39
N MET A 510 14.90 40.13 11.03
CA MET A 510 15.85 39.15 10.49
C MET A 510 16.11 37.97 11.44
N ALA A 511 16.29 38.23 12.74
CA ALA A 511 16.64 37.18 13.70
C ALA A 511 15.48 36.18 13.89
N GLU A 512 14.26 36.69 13.92
CA GLU A 512 13.02 35.94 14.10
C GLU A 512 12.75 35.05 12.89
N GLY A 513 12.83 35.59 11.66
CA GLY A 513 12.65 34.81 10.44
C GLY A 513 13.70 33.71 10.27
N ILE A 514 14.97 34.00 10.61
CA ILE A 514 16.04 33.01 10.66
C ILE A 514 15.73 31.91 11.70
N ASN A 515 15.15 32.26 12.86
CA ASN A 515 14.82 31.31 13.89
C ASN A 515 13.60 30.43 13.52
N ILE A 516 12.57 31.00 12.90
CA ILE A 516 11.40 30.25 12.39
C ILE A 516 11.86 29.22 11.35
N ALA A 517 12.65 29.64 10.35
CA ALA A 517 13.16 28.73 9.33
C ALA A 517 14.14 27.66 9.89
N ARG A 518 14.94 28.01 10.91
CA ARG A 518 15.78 27.03 11.63
C ARG A 518 14.93 26.00 12.37
N THR A 519 13.83 26.42 13.03
CA THR A 519 12.92 25.51 13.72
C THR A 519 12.25 24.54 12.74
N VAL A 520 11.82 25.03 11.57
CA VAL A 520 11.32 24.17 10.48
C VAL A 520 12.36 23.13 10.04
N ALA A 521 13.60 23.55 9.77
CA ALA A 521 14.68 22.65 9.37
C ALA A 521 14.98 21.59 10.45
N ASN A 522 15.14 22.01 11.71
CA ASN A 522 15.43 21.11 12.84
C ASN A 522 14.35 20.02 13.02
N GLU A 523 13.07 20.38 12.90
CA GLU A 523 11.97 19.43 13.07
C GLU A 523 11.91 18.44 11.88
N LEU A 524 12.13 18.92 10.64
CA LEU A 524 12.27 18.06 9.46
C LEU A 524 13.49 17.11 9.57
N ASP A 525 14.66 17.63 9.97
CA ASP A 525 15.89 16.83 10.12
C ASP A 525 15.72 15.73 11.18
N SER A 526 14.96 16.02 12.25
CA SER A 526 14.65 15.02 13.29
C SER A 526 13.83 13.83 12.77
N ALA A 527 13.11 14.01 11.66
CA ALA A 527 12.31 13.00 10.98
C ALA A 527 12.93 12.47 9.68
N LYS A 528 13.96 13.12 9.11
CA LYS A 528 14.58 12.85 7.78
C LYS A 528 15.05 11.41 7.55
N PHE A 529 15.26 10.64 8.63
CA PHE A 529 15.60 9.21 8.56
C PHE A 529 14.42 8.31 8.16
N ASP A 530 13.17 8.74 8.33
CA ASP A 530 11.99 8.00 7.90
C ASP A 530 11.14 8.80 6.89
N PRO A 531 10.96 8.29 5.66
CA PRO A 531 10.23 8.98 4.59
C PRO A 531 8.74 9.26 4.89
N LEU A 532 8.11 8.49 5.77
CA LEU A 532 6.69 8.65 6.11
C LEU A 532 6.51 9.67 7.23
N LEU A 533 7.34 9.58 8.28
CA LEU A 533 7.38 10.54 9.38
C LEU A 533 7.75 11.94 8.91
N VAL A 534 8.76 12.11 8.04
CA VAL A 534 9.11 13.43 7.50
C VAL A 534 7.98 14.01 6.64
N ARG A 535 7.21 13.16 5.95
CA ARG A 535 6.01 13.55 5.19
C ARG A 535 4.83 13.90 6.11
N SER A 536 4.70 13.25 7.27
CA SER A 536 3.76 13.64 8.33
C SER A 536 4.14 15.00 8.95
N VAL A 537 5.42 15.18 9.33
CA VAL A 537 5.96 16.42 9.89
C VAL A 537 5.78 17.59 8.92
N ALA A 538 6.09 17.42 7.63
CA ALA A 538 5.90 18.45 6.61
C ALA A 538 4.44 18.97 6.55
N LYS A 539 3.43 18.09 6.62
CA LYS A 539 2.00 18.49 6.65
C LYS A 539 1.64 19.31 7.89
N TYR A 540 2.26 19.03 9.04
CA TYR A 540 2.04 19.79 10.27
C TYR A 540 2.77 21.13 10.22
N ILE A 541 3.96 21.18 9.60
CA ILE A 541 4.70 22.42 9.34
C ILE A 541 3.93 23.35 8.39
N THR A 542 3.30 22.84 7.32
CA THR A 542 2.46 23.69 6.43
C THR A 542 1.37 24.44 7.21
N ARG A 543 0.70 23.79 8.17
CA ARG A 543 -0.30 24.45 9.05
C ARG A 543 0.30 25.51 9.98
N SER A 544 1.52 25.28 10.47
CA SER A 544 2.26 26.30 11.24
C SER A 544 2.73 27.46 10.35
N MET A 545 3.00 27.22 9.07
CA MET A 545 3.30 28.29 8.09
C MET A 545 2.04 29.11 7.75
N GLU A 546 0.87 28.48 7.64
CA GLU A 546 -0.43 29.17 7.55
C GLU A 546 -0.68 30.08 8.77
N LEU A 547 -0.35 29.61 9.98
CA LEU A 547 -0.40 30.42 11.20
C LEU A 547 0.60 31.58 11.19
N PHE A 548 1.84 31.36 10.71
CA PHE A 548 2.84 32.42 10.54
C PHE A 548 2.35 33.52 9.58
N LEU A 549 1.77 33.12 8.44
CA LEU A 549 1.19 34.05 7.45
C LEU A 549 0.00 34.83 8.03
N SER A 550 -0.90 34.16 8.75
CA SER A 550 -2.03 34.81 9.44
C SER A 550 -1.56 35.81 10.49
N ARG A 551 -0.47 35.52 11.22
CA ARG A 551 0.16 36.45 12.17
C ARG A 551 0.83 37.63 11.47
N ALA A 552 1.53 37.39 10.36
CA ALA A 552 2.11 38.45 9.52
C ALA A 552 1.03 39.43 9.04
N ASP A 553 -0.02 38.92 8.39
CA ASP A 553 -1.08 39.78 7.84
C ASP A 553 -1.83 40.59 8.91
N SER A 554 -1.94 40.06 10.14
CA SER A 554 -2.53 40.79 11.27
C SER A 554 -1.72 42.00 11.77
N ILE A 555 -0.46 42.14 11.33
CA ILE A 555 0.43 43.28 11.66
C ILE A 555 0.72 44.16 10.42
N THR A 556 0.63 43.60 9.21
CA THR A 556 0.83 44.31 7.94
C THR A 556 -0.04 45.57 7.84
N THR A 557 0.59 46.75 7.84
CA THR A 557 -0.13 48.01 7.74
C THR A 557 -0.37 48.39 6.28
N ARG A 558 -1.64 48.48 5.87
CA ARG A 558 -2.08 48.78 4.50
C ARG A 558 -2.54 50.24 4.29
N GLU A 559 -2.33 51.10 5.27
CA GLU A 559 -2.67 52.53 5.21
C GLU A 559 -1.75 53.33 4.28
N ARG A 560 -2.20 54.51 3.83
CA ARG A 560 -1.36 55.47 3.08
C ARG A 560 -0.07 55.87 3.83
N SER A 561 -0.08 55.82 5.15
CA SER A 561 1.07 56.06 6.04
C SER A 561 2.23 55.07 5.79
N ALA A 562 1.97 53.84 5.33
CA ALA A 562 2.98 52.84 5.02
C ALA A 562 3.71 53.06 3.67
N VAL A 563 3.17 53.90 2.78
CA VAL A 563 3.72 54.17 1.44
C VAL A 563 4.00 55.66 1.17
N THR A 564 3.85 56.51 2.17
CA THR A 564 4.09 57.97 2.05
C THR A 564 5.59 58.28 2.17
N LEU A 565 6.17 58.93 1.16
CA LEU A 565 7.59 59.28 1.10
C LEU A 565 7.83 60.78 1.44
N VAL A 566 7.07 61.30 2.40
CA VAL A 566 7.04 62.71 2.80
C VAL A 566 7.54 62.85 4.24
N GLY A 567 8.57 63.67 4.43
CA GLY A 567 9.28 63.84 5.69
C GLY A 567 10.78 63.60 5.54
N PRO A 568 11.57 63.88 6.60
CA PRO A 568 13.03 63.67 6.60
C PRO A 568 13.44 62.24 7.01
N ALA A 569 12.52 61.43 7.53
CA ALA A 569 12.74 60.06 8.01
C ALA A 569 11.54 59.16 7.65
N ALA A 570 11.74 57.84 7.71
CA ALA A 570 10.67 56.87 7.46
C ALA A 570 9.53 56.93 8.49
N THR A 571 8.30 56.56 8.09
CA THR A 571 7.15 56.49 9.00
C THR A 571 7.24 55.27 9.92
N ALA A 572 6.58 55.32 11.09
CA ALA A 572 6.49 54.17 11.98
C ALA A 572 5.88 52.93 11.28
N GLN A 573 4.88 53.15 10.41
CA GLN A 573 4.27 52.11 9.59
C GLN A 573 5.25 51.51 8.56
N GLN A 574 6.15 52.31 7.98
CA GLN A 574 7.23 51.82 7.11
C GLN A 574 8.25 50.98 7.88
N VAL A 575 8.62 51.38 9.10
CA VAL A 575 9.51 50.58 9.97
C VAL A 575 8.87 49.23 10.32
N VAL A 576 7.57 49.21 10.66
CA VAL A 576 6.82 47.98 10.96
C VAL A 576 6.77 47.04 9.75
N ASN A 577 6.37 47.56 8.59
CA ASN A 577 6.30 46.77 7.35
C ASN A 577 7.69 46.31 6.88
N GLY A 578 8.73 47.15 7.02
CA GLY A 578 10.11 46.84 6.64
C GLY A 578 10.71 45.70 7.46
N GLN A 579 10.53 45.72 8.79
CA GLN A 579 10.94 44.63 9.67
C GLN A 579 10.17 43.34 9.35
N LEU A 580 8.84 43.41 9.19
CA LEU A 580 8.03 42.24 8.85
C LEU A 580 8.40 41.62 7.50
N ALA A 581 8.65 42.44 6.47
CA ALA A 581 9.17 42.01 5.18
C ALA A 581 10.56 41.36 5.31
N THR A 582 11.44 41.92 6.16
CA THR A 582 12.74 41.30 6.49
C THR A 582 12.54 39.88 7.07
N CYS A 583 11.62 39.72 8.02
CA CYS A 583 11.30 38.42 8.62
C CYS A 583 10.78 37.41 7.58
N LEU A 584 9.83 37.81 6.74
CA LEU A 584 9.28 36.98 5.67
C LEU A 584 10.35 36.56 4.66
N TYR A 585 11.19 37.49 4.17
CA TYR A 585 12.28 37.19 3.24
C TYR A 585 13.31 36.22 3.82
N HIS A 586 13.85 36.49 5.02
CA HIS A 586 14.88 35.64 5.62
C HIS A 586 14.33 34.28 6.06
N SER A 587 13.01 34.17 6.28
CA SER A 587 12.31 32.88 6.39
C SER A 587 12.29 32.15 5.04
N TRP A 588 11.70 32.77 4.01
CA TRP A 588 11.56 32.20 2.67
C TRP A 588 12.89 31.73 2.07
N TYR A 589 13.91 32.59 2.07
CA TYR A 589 15.23 32.33 1.49
C TYR A 589 15.92 31.11 2.11
N ARG A 590 15.67 30.82 3.39
CA ARG A 590 16.17 29.61 4.06
C ARG A 590 15.32 28.39 3.76
N LEU A 591 14.00 28.53 3.74
CA LEU A 591 13.08 27.43 3.43
C LEU A 591 13.18 26.97 1.97
N GLN A 592 13.47 27.88 1.05
CA GLN A 592 13.70 27.56 -0.36
C GLN A 592 14.92 26.63 -0.55
N LYS A 593 16.00 26.84 0.21
CA LYS A 593 17.21 26.00 0.14
C LYS A 593 17.01 24.57 0.64
N LEU A 594 15.94 24.29 1.40
CA LEU A 594 15.56 22.91 1.75
C LEU A 594 15.19 22.08 0.51
N GLN A 595 14.90 22.71 -0.64
CA GLN A 595 14.65 22.02 -1.91
C GLN A 595 15.84 21.16 -2.37
N ASP A 596 17.07 21.56 -2.04
CA ASP A 596 18.28 20.82 -2.41
C ASP A 596 18.59 19.66 -1.45
N GLU A 597 17.92 19.61 -0.29
CA GLU A 597 18.19 18.69 0.81
C GLU A 597 17.13 17.60 1.05
N TYR A 598 15.95 17.72 0.43
CA TYR A 598 14.77 16.90 0.73
C TYR A 598 14.11 16.33 -0.53
N PRO A 599 13.56 15.10 -0.48
CA PRO A 599 12.88 14.49 -1.64
C PRO A 599 11.67 15.31 -2.12
N GLU A 600 11.39 15.24 -3.43
CA GLU A 600 10.29 15.96 -4.07
C GLU A 600 8.91 15.64 -3.45
N GLY A 601 8.70 14.41 -2.96
CA GLY A 601 7.49 14.01 -2.24
C GLY A 601 7.27 14.67 -0.87
N VAL A 602 8.30 15.34 -0.34
CA VAL A 602 8.25 16.23 0.84
C VAL A 602 8.14 17.69 0.39
N MET A 603 8.99 18.11 -0.55
CA MET A 603 9.02 19.49 -1.02
C MET A 603 7.72 19.92 -1.71
N SER A 604 7.02 19.02 -2.40
CA SER A 604 5.68 19.25 -2.96
C SER A 604 4.61 19.62 -1.90
N ILE A 605 4.80 19.25 -0.63
CA ILE A 605 3.89 19.61 0.49
C ILE A 605 4.26 20.98 1.07
N LEU A 606 5.55 21.31 1.12
CA LEU A 606 6.05 22.57 1.67
C LEU A 606 5.97 23.73 0.66
N LYS A 607 6.14 23.45 -0.64
CA LYS A 607 6.23 24.45 -1.72
C LYS A 607 5.10 25.47 -1.72
N PRO A 608 3.80 25.11 -1.55
CA PRO A 608 2.72 26.10 -1.46
C PRO A 608 2.87 27.05 -0.27
N GLY A 609 3.30 26.54 0.89
CA GLY A 609 3.59 27.38 2.06
C GLY A 609 4.78 28.32 1.81
N ILE A 610 5.83 27.83 1.15
CA ILE A 610 7.03 28.62 0.81
C ILE A 610 6.66 29.74 -0.19
N THR A 611 5.89 29.45 -1.24
CA THR A 611 5.44 30.47 -2.21
C THR A 611 4.52 31.51 -1.56
N ASN A 612 3.68 31.12 -0.60
CA ASN A 612 2.81 32.07 0.10
C ASN A 612 3.60 33.03 1.01
N ILE A 613 4.75 32.63 1.56
CA ILE A 613 5.66 33.54 2.30
C ILE A 613 6.32 34.54 1.36
N LEU A 614 6.70 34.14 0.14
CA LEU A 614 7.21 35.07 -0.87
C LEU A 614 6.13 36.08 -1.30
N SER A 615 4.93 35.60 -1.64
CA SER A 615 3.80 36.47 -2.00
C SER A 615 3.41 37.44 -0.87
N ALA A 616 3.48 37.01 0.40
CA ALA A 616 3.26 37.91 1.53
C ALA A 616 4.34 39.00 1.67
N PHE A 617 5.58 38.71 1.29
CA PHE A 617 6.67 39.69 1.22
C PHE A 617 6.47 40.67 0.04
N GLU A 618 6.17 40.14 -1.15
CA GLU A 618 5.90 40.94 -2.36
C GLU A 618 4.73 41.90 -2.15
N HIS A 619 3.63 41.44 -1.54
CA HIS A 619 2.47 42.28 -1.19
C HIS A 619 2.77 43.43 -0.20
N ILE A 620 3.85 43.35 0.58
CA ILE A 620 4.30 44.47 1.44
C ILE A 620 5.20 45.44 0.67
N VAL A 621 6.05 44.93 -0.24
CA VAL A 621 7.10 45.71 -0.91
C VAL A 621 6.63 46.38 -2.21
N ASP A 622 5.82 45.72 -3.03
CA ASP A 622 5.38 46.26 -4.32
C ASP A 622 4.63 47.59 -4.22
N PRO A 623 3.72 47.82 -3.25
CA PRO A 623 3.08 49.12 -3.07
C PRO A 623 4.07 50.24 -2.73
N LEU A 624 5.16 49.92 -2.03
CA LEU A 624 6.24 50.85 -1.69
C LEU A 624 7.12 51.16 -2.91
N LEU A 625 7.47 50.16 -3.71
CA LEU A 625 8.20 50.36 -4.98
C LEU A 625 7.38 51.15 -6.01
N ALA A 626 6.07 50.91 -6.09
CA ALA A 626 5.15 51.68 -6.93
C ALA A 626 5.07 53.14 -6.46
N ALA A 627 5.00 53.38 -5.14
CA ALA A 627 5.07 54.73 -4.58
C ALA A 627 6.40 55.42 -4.89
N ILE A 628 7.54 54.72 -4.74
CA ILE A 628 8.87 55.25 -5.11
C ILE A 628 8.90 55.72 -6.56
N ARG A 629 8.48 54.89 -7.51
CA ARG A 629 8.42 55.26 -8.94
C ARG A 629 7.54 56.49 -9.16
N ARG A 630 6.32 56.50 -8.59
CA ARG A 630 5.36 57.62 -8.75
C ARG A 630 5.89 58.94 -8.19
N GLU A 631 6.44 58.95 -6.97
CA GLU A 631 6.91 60.19 -6.35
C GLU A 631 8.14 60.75 -7.09
N VAL A 632 9.10 59.92 -7.52
CA VAL A 632 10.26 60.40 -8.29
C VAL A 632 9.85 60.88 -9.68
N GLY A 633 8.94 60.16 -10.38
CA GLY A 633 8.38 60.61 -11.65
C GLY A 633 7.65 61.95 -11.55
N ALA A 634 6.87 62.16 -10.48
CA ALA A 634 6.19 63.43 -10.21
C ALA A 634 7.15 64.59 -9.88
N ILE A 635 8.36 64.32 -9.40
CA ILE A 635 9.41 65.33 -9.25
C ILE A 635 10.06 65.62 -10.61
N ILE A 636 10.38 64.61 -11.42
CA ILE A 636 10.93 64.78 -12.77
C ILE A 636 9.98 65.62 -13.65
N ALA A 637 8.67 65.38 -13.56
CA ALA A 637 7.66 66.15 -14.27
C ALA A 637 7.63 67.66 -13.93
N LYS A 638 8.27 68.10 -12.82
CA LYS A 638 8.46 69.54 -12.53
C LYS A 638 9.38 70.24 -13.54
N LEU A 639 10.14 69.50 -14.35
CA LEU A 639 10.98 70.03 -15.43
C LEU A 639 10.19 71.04 -16.30
N HIS A 640 8.95 70.70 -16.67
CA HIS A 640 8.07 71.54 -17.51
C HIS A 640 7.55 72.82 -16.82
N ARG A 641 7.89 73.03 -15.54
CA ARG A 641 7.65 74.30 -14.83
C ARG A 641 8.81 75.28 -14.94
N MET A 642 9.89 74.91 -15.64
CA MET A 642 11.05 75.76 -15.89
C MET A 642 11.04 76.27 -17.33
N ASP A 643 11.29 77.56 -17.49
CA ASP A 643 11.39 78.21 -18.79
C ASP A 643 12.80 78.01 -19.36
N PHE A 644 12.97 76.97 -20.16
CA PHE A 644 14.20 76.71 -20.92
C PHE A 644 14.33 77.61 -22.17
N GLY A 645 13.36 78.48 -22.46
CA GLY A 645 13.41 79.46 -23.55
C GLY A 645 14.12 80.76 -23.19
N GLN A 646 14.24 81.11 -21.91
CA GLN A 646 14.90 82.35 -21.49
C GLN A 646 16.40 82.35 -21.78
N THR A 647 16.85 83.43 -22.46
CA THR A 647 18.26 83.78 -22.60
C THR A 647 18.78 84.31 -21.27
N ALA A 648 19.55 83.50 -20.55
CA ALA A 648 20.14 83.90 -19.27
C ALA A 648 21.15 85.05 -19.46
N ASP A 649 21.22 85.96 -18.49
CA ASP A 649 22.28 86.98 -18.42
C ASP A 649 23.67 86.31 -18.50
N PRO A 650 24.64 86.89 -19.23
CA PRO A 650 25.98 86.31 -19.35
C PRO A 650 26.71 86.21 -17.99
N MET A 651 26.25 86.95 -16.97
CA MET A 651 26.76 86.87 -15.60
C MET A 651 26.18 85.67 -14.80
N SER A 652 24.95 85.24 -15.09
CA SER A 652 24.31 84.08 -14.43
C SER A 652 24.62 82.77 -15.15
N ALA A 653 24.95 82.81 -16.44
CA ALA A 653 25.43 81.65 -17.20
C ALA A 653 26.72 81.01 -16.63
N MET A 654 27.52 81.76 -15.85
CA MET A 654 28.68 81.23 -15.10
C MET A 654 28.29 80.55 -13.77
N SER A 655 27.03 80.64 -13.34
CA SER A 655 26.49 79.99 -12.12
C SER A 655 25.80 78.66 -12.46
N GLY A 656 26.49 77.82 -13.25
CA GLY A 656 25.95 76.56 -13.79
C GLY A 656 25.74 75.43 -12.77
N GLY A 657 24.87 75.65 -11.79
CA GLY A 657 24.39 74.62 -10.87
C GLY A 657 23.19 73.83 -11.43
N PRO A 658 22.84 72.68 -10.82
CA PRO A 658 21.68 71.90 -11.22
C PRO A 658 20.37 72.60 -10.85
N SER A 659 19.35 72.35 -11.66
CA SER A 659 18.00 72.88 -11.53
C SER A 659 17.32 72.46 -10.22
N PRO A 660 16.36 73.25 -9.69
CA PRO A 660 15.69 72.94 -8.43
C PRO A 660 15.03 71.55 -8.40
N TYR A 661 14.36 71.12 -9.47
CA TYR A 661 13.75 69.79 -9.54
C TYR A 661 14.80 68.66 -9.56
N MET A 662 16.01 68.90 -10.07
CA MET A 662 17.06 67.90 -10.08
C MET A 662 17.66 67.72 -8.68
N LYS A 663 17.74 68.80 -7.89
CA LYS A 663 18.06 68.71 -6.45
C LYS A 663 16.99 67.95 -5.68
N ASP A 664 15.71 68.22 -5.94
CA ASP A 664 14.60 67.43 -5.37
C ASP A 664 14.74 65.92 -5.71
N VAL A 665 15.16 65.57 -6.93
CA VAL A 665 15.42 64.17 -7.33
C VAL A 665 16.61 63.59 -6.54
N ALA A 666 17.73 64.31 -6.47
CA ALA A 666 18.93 63.87 -5.75
C ALA A 666 18.64 63.62 -4.25
N GLU A 667 17.99 64.58 -3.59
CA GLU A 667 17.56 64.46 -2.19
C GLU A 667 16.56 63.31 -1.99
N LYS A 668 15.59 63.15 -2.91
CA LYS A 668 14.61 62.06 -2.82
C LYS A 668 15.26 60.68 -3.01
N LEU A 669 16.22 60.54 -3.93
CA LEU A 669 16.97 59.30 -4.13
C LEU A 669 17.83 58.96 -2.91
N SER A 670 18.53 59.94 -2.29
CA SER A 670 19.27 59.70 -1.05
C SER A 670 18.34 59.25 0.08
N PHE A 671 17.21 59.93 0.27
CA PHE A 671 16.18 59.54 1.25
C PHE A 671 15.66 58.12 1.02
N ILE A 672 15.30 57.75 -0.23
CA ILE A 672 14.83 56.40 -0.56
C ILE A 672 15.89 55.35 -0.22
N LYS A 673 17.16 55.63 -0.50
CA LYS A 673 18.27 54.70 -0.20
C LYS A 673 18.55 54.56 1.29
N GLU A 674 18.63 55.67 2.00
CA GLU A 674 19.17 55.72 3.36
C GLU A 674 18.10 55.48 4.44
N GLU A 675 16.85 55.91 4.21
CA GLU A 675 15.75 55.80 5.18
C GLU A 675 14.73 54.70 4.82
N ILE A 676 14.55 54.36 3.54
CA ILE A 676 13.45 53.45 3.12
C ILE A 676 13.97 52.05 2.75
N LEU A 677 14.90 51.94 1.80
CA LEU A 677 15.44 50.64 1.35
C LEU A 677 16.36 49.98 2.40
N SER A 678 16.94 50.78 3.30
CA SER A 678 17.75 50.31 4.43
C SER A 678 16.95 49.47 5.44
N LEU A 679 15.67 49.80 5.65
CA LEU A 679 14.78 49.11 6.59
C LEU A 679 14.47 47.66 6.20
N LEU A 680 14.59 47.33 4.91
CA LEU A 680 14.21 46.02 4.38
C LEU A 680 15.29 44.95 4.56
N ASN A 681 16.57 45.33 4.74
CA ASN A 681 17.68 44.41 5.03
C ASN A 681 17.71 43.13 4.13
N VAL A 682 17.39 43.32 2.84
CA VAL A 682 17.47 42.30 1.77
C VAL A 682 18.48 42.78 0.72
N PRO A 683 19.79 42.53 0.88
CA PRO A 683 20.80 43.11 -0.02
C PRO A 683 20.67 42.62 -1.47
N ASP A 684 20.46 41.32 -1.67
CA ASP A 684 20.43 40.69 -3.00
C ASP A 684 19.29 41.24 -3.89
N VAL A 685 18.09 41.37 -3.32
CA VAL A 685 16.90 41.87 -4.03
C VAL A 685 16.87 43.40 -4.04
N SER A 686 17.37 44.09 -3.01
CA SER A 686 17.49 45.56 -3.00
C SER A 686 18.39 46.06 -4.14
N ARG A 687 19.47 45.34 -4.49
CA ARG A 687 20.26 45.65 -5.70
C ARG A 687 19.41 45.59 -6.98
N GLN A 688 18.49 44.63 -7.10
CA GLN A 688 17.60 44.51 -8.26
C GLN A 688 16.57 45.65 -8.31
N TRP A 689 15.97 46.01 -7.16
CA TRP A 689 15.08 47.16 -7.05
C TRP A 689 15.80 48.47 -7.40
N ILE A 690 17.03 48.67 -6.90
CA ILE A 690 17.86 49.84 -7.22
C ILE A 690 18.07 49.96 -8.73
N ILE A 691 18.48 48.88 -9.41
CA ILE A 691 18.65 48.89 -10.88
C ILE A 691 17.31 49.18 -11.60
N SER A 692 16.21 48.58 -11.15
CA SER A 692 14.86 48.85 -11.72
C SER A 692 14.43 50.32 -11.54
N ILE A 693 14.70 50.92 -10.39
CA ILE A 693 14.43 52.34 -10.11
C ILE A 693 15.33 53.23 -10.99
N VAL A 694 16.61 52.90 -11.13
CA VAL A 694 17.54 53.67 -11.98
C VAL A 694 17.10 53.67 -13.44
N LYS A 695 16.75 52.50 -14.02
CA LYS A 695 16.21 52.39 -15.38
C LYS A 695 14.95 53.23 -15.56
N TYR A 696 13.98 53.10 -14.65
CA TYR A 696 12.74 53.88 -14.65
C TYR A 696 13.01 55.40 -14.59
N VAL A 697 13.91 55.85 -13.72
CA VAL A 697 14.27 57.27 -13.57
C VAL A 697 14.94 57.82 -14.82
N ILE A 698 15.86 57.06 -15.44
CA ILE A 698 16.51 57.47 -16.69
C ILE A 698 15.47 57.62 -17.81
N ASN A 699 14.62 56.61 -18.03
CA ASN A 699 13.67 56.65 -19.15
C ASN A 699 12.59 57.72 -18.94
N THR A 700 12.10 57.90 -17.71
CA THR A 700 11.18 58.98 -17.36
C THR A 700 11.83 60.35 -17.59
N PHE A 701 13.10 60.54 -17.20
CA PHE A 701 13.82 61.79 -17.44
C PHE A 701 14.07 62.05 -18.93
N VAL A 702 14.53 61.06 -19.70
CA VAL A 702 14.80 61.21 -21.14
C VAL A 702 13.50 61.52 -21.90
N LEU A 703 12.37 60.88 -21.54
CA LEU A 703 11.05 61.22 -22.08
C LEU A 703 10.67 62.67 -21.76
N HIS A 704 10.70 63.09 -20.49
CA HIS A 704 10.37 64.47 -20.11
C HIS A 704 11.31 65.51 -20.76
N ALA A 705 12.62 65.25 -20.82
CA ALA A 705 13.59 66.14 -21.46
C ALA A 705 13.40 66.24 -22.99
N SER A 706 12.91 65.17 -23.64
CA SER A 706 12.68 65.15 -25.09
C SER A 706 11.51 66.02 -25.55
N ILE A 707 10.53 66.31 -24.68
CA ILE A 707 9.36 67.14 -24.96
C ILE A 707 9.45 68.54 -24.33
N ALA A 708 10.62 68.95 -23.84
CA ALA A 708 10.83 70.24 -23.19
C ALA A 708 10.82 71.39 -24.22
N LYS A 709 9.77 72.21 -24.21
CA LYS A 709 9.55 73.33 -25.15
C LYS A 709 9.02 74.55 -24.36
N PRO A 710 9.51 75.80 -24.60
CA PRO A 710 10.58 76.20 -25.53
C PRO A 710 11.98 75.80 -25.05
N LEU A 711 12.94 75.69 -25.98
CA LEU A 711 14.32 75.28 -25.71
C LEU A 711 15.34 76.19 -26.41
N SER A 712 16.06 77.00 -25.61
CA SER A 712 17.15 77.88 -26.04
C SER A 712 18.53 77.22 -25.92
N GLU A 713 19.60 77.85 -26.42
CA GLU A 713 20.99 77.39 -26.17
C GLU A 713 21.35 77.39 -24.67
N SER A 714 20.92 78.39 -23.91
CA SER A 714 21.04 78.39 -22.44
C SER A 714 20.24 77.24 -21.82
N GLY A 715 19.06 76.94 -22.36
CA GLY A 715 18.24 75.80 -21.95
C GLY A 715 18.90 74.45 -22.21
N LYS A 716 19.52 74.26 -23.38
CA LYS A 716 20.30 73.04 -23.70
C LYS A 716 21.46 72.86 -22.73
N LEU A 717 22.21 73.92 -22.44
CA LEU A 717 23.31 73.88 -21.47
C LEU A 717 22.80 73.51 -20.07
N GLN A 718 21.70 74.09 -19.61
CA GLN A 718 21.08 73.74 -18.33
C GLN A 718 20.64 72.27 -18.28
N LEU A 719 20.00 71.74 -19.34
CA LEU A 719 19.66 70.32 -19.43
C LEU A 719 20.91 69.42 -19.38
N THR A 720 22.06 69.84 -19.92
CA THR A 720 23.31 69.06 -19.75
C THR A 720 23.89 69.14 -18.34
N SER A 721 23.64 70.22 -17.60
CA SER A 721 23.95 70.32 -16.17
C SER A 721 23.09 69.31 -15.39
N ASP A 722 21.78 69.33 -15.62
CA ASP A 722 20.82 68.41 -15.00
C ASP A 722 21.11 66.94 -15.32
N MET A 723 21.47 66.61 -16.57
CA MET A 723 21.94 65.26 -16.95
C MET A 723 23.20 64.82 -16.20
N THR A 724 24.10 65.76 -15.87
CA THR A 724 25.34 65.48 -15.13
C THR A 724 25.06 65.24 -13.65
N GLU A 725 24.18 66.04 -13.05
CA GLU A 725 23.72 65.86 -11.67
C GLU A 725 22.88 64.59 -11.51
N LEU A 726 22.06 64.24 -12.51
CA LEU A 726 21.31 62.99 -12.54
C LEU A 726 22.26 61.78 -12.61
N GLU A 727 23.28 61.81 -13.47
CA GLU A 727 24.29 60.76 -13.55
C GLU A 727 25.05 60.60 -12.22
N PHE A 728 25.41 61.71 -11.56
CA PHE A 728 26.04 61.70 -10.24
C PHE A 728 25.11 61.14 -9.16
N SER A 729 23.84 61.58 -9.13
CA SER A 729 22.82 61.14 -8.18
C SER A 729 22.52 59.65 -8.33
N LEU A 730 22.39 59.15 -9.56
CA LEU A 730 22.20 57.73 -9.84
C LEU A 730 23.45 56.90 -9.51
N SER A 731 24.65 57.44 -9.74
CA SER A 731 25.91 56.83 -9.29
C SER A 731 25.92 56.64 -7.76
N ALA A 732 25.57 57.69 -7.01
CA ALA A 732 25.48 57.67 -5.56
C ALA A 732 24.35 56.76 -5.04
N PHE A 733 23.22 56.70 -5.76
CA PHE A 733 22.12 55.78 -5.47
C PHE A 733 22.53 54.30 -5.67
N MET A 734 23.39 54.00 -6.65
CA MET A 734 23.89 52.64 -6.89
C MET A 734 25.09 52.24 -6.02
N SER A 735 25.98 53.17 -5.64
CA SER A 735 27.21 52.84 -4.93
C SER A 735 26.95 52.33 -3.52
N ASP A 736 27.22 51.06 -3.25
CA ASP A 736 27.11 50.47 -1.90
C ASP A 736 28.21 51.03 -0.98
N LYS A 737 27.85 51.46 0.24
CA LYS A 737 28.79 51.98 1.25
C LYS A 737 29.79 50.91 1.74
N THR A 738 29.54 49.62 1.47
CA THR A 738 30.38 48.48 1.87
C THR A 738 31.39 48.03 0.81
N GLN A 739 31.24 48.45 -0.45
CA GLN A 739 32.11 48.02 -1.56
C GLN A 739 33.34 48.91 -1.71
N THR A 740 34.53 48.36 -1.44
CA THR A 740 35.82 49.07 -1.55
C THR A 740 36.42 49.09 -2.96
N LYS A 741 35.82 48.39 -3.94
CA LYS A 741 36.24 48.45 -5.34
C LYS A 741 35.51 49.56 -6.09
N ARG A 742 36.26 50.44 -6.75
CA ARG A 742 35.75 51.58 -7.53
C ARG A 742 35.12 51.10 -8.84
N GLY A 743 33.82 51.37 -9.01
CA GLY A 743 33.11 51.21 -10.28
C GLY A 743 31.60 51.09 -10.05
N VAL A 744 30.82 51.97 -10.69
CA VAL A 744 29.37 51.77 -10.84
C VAL A 744 29.15 50.88 -12.04
N ASP A 745 28.34 49.84 -11.87
CA ASP A 745 28.04 48.82 -12.87
C ASP A 745 27.00 49.32 -13.89
N TRP A 746 27.41 50.28 -14.72
CA TRP A 746 26.56 50.87 -15.77
C TRP A 746 26.17 49.87 -16.87
N ASP A 747 26.91 48.75 -17.00
CA ASP A 747 26.60 47.69 -17.97
C ASP A 747 25.29 46.96 -17.60
N SER A 748 25.02 46.79 -16.29
CA SER A 748 23.74 46.28 -15.79
C SER A 748 22.52 47.16 -16.13
N ILE A 749 22.74 48.40 -16.55
CA ILE A 749 21.71 49.31 -17.05
C ILE A 749 21.70 49.31 -18.58
N GLY A 750 22.88 49.35 -19.22
CA GLY A 750 23.01 49.11 -20.66
C GLY A 750 22.35 50.21 -21.50
N ASP A 751 21.30 49.85 -22.22
CA ASP A 751 20.70 50.69 -23.26
C ASP A 751 20.05 51.98 -22.70
N ASP A 752 19.42 51.94 -21.53
CA ASP A 752 18.80 53.13 -20.91
C ASP A 752 19.86 54.23 -20.63
N TYR A 753 21.03 53.83 -20.11
CA TYR A 753 22.15 54.74 -19.88
C TYR A 753 22.78 55.22 -21.21
N ARG A 754 22.77 54.38 -22.26
CA ARG A 754 23.17 54.81 -23.60
C ARG A 754 22.22 55.88 -24.15
N ALA A 755 20.91 55.74 -23.92
CA ALA A 755 19.92 56.75 -24.30
C ALA A 755 20.16 58.09 -23.58
N LEU A 756 20.46 58.07 -22.27
CA LEU A 756 20.84 59.31 -21.53
C LEU A 756 22.10 59.97 -22.12
N ARG A 757 23.13 59.18 -22.46
CA ARG A 757 24.36 59.67 -23.08
C ARG A 757 24.15 60.22 -24.49
N ALA A 758 23.34 59.54 -25.31
CA ALA A 758 23.02 59.95 -26.67
C ALA A 758 22.09 61.18 -26.69
N MET A 759 21.16 61.30 -25.74
CA MET A 759 20.29 62.48 -25.59
C MET A 759 21.11 63.75 -25.35
N ARG A 760 22.20 63.66 -24.57
CA ARG A 760 23.15 64.77 -24.38
C ARG A 760 23.80 65.23 -25.70
N GLN A 761 24.01 64.33 -26.66
CA GLN A 761 24.54 64.65 -27.99
C GLN A 761 23.44 65.22 -28.90
N LEU A 762 22.25 64.60 -28.89
CA LEU A 762 21.07 64.99 -29.67
C LEU A 762 20.71 66.48 -29.52
N LEU A 763 20.84 67.03 -28.30
CA LEU A 763 20.60 68.45 -28.02
C LEU A 763 21.37 69.39 -28.97
N PHE A 764 22.59 69.03 -29.36
CA PHE A 764 23.53 69.85 -30.15
C PHE A 764 23.76 69.35 -31.58
N LEU A 765 23.10 68.29 -32.04
CA LEU A 765 23.15 67.88 -33.45
C LEU A 765 22.46 68.90 -34.35
N ASP A 766 22.99 69.13 -35.55
CA ASP A 766 22.32 69.91 -36.61
C ASP A 766 21.06 69.18 -37.11
N ASN A 767 20.05 69.93 -37.58
CA ASN A 767 18.77 69.36 -38.04
C ASN A 767 18.96 68.26 -39.10
N THR A 768 19.84 68.49 -40.07
CA THR A 768 20.18 67.54 -41.15
C THR A 768 20.75 66.21 -40.67
N MET A 769 21.27 66.15 -39.44
CA MET A 769 21.83 64.93 -38.84
C MET A 769 20.80 64.14 -38.04
N LEU A 770 19.64 64.72 -37.67
CA LEU A 770 18.64 64.08 -36.80
C LEU A 770 17.99 62.84 -37.44
N ALA A 771 17.78 62.86 -38.76
CA ALA A 771 17.22 61.73 -39.49
C ALA A 771 18.25 60.62 -39.85
N SER A 772 19.53 60.77 -39.48
CA SER A 772 20.58 59.79 -39.79
C SER A 772 20.71 58.75 -38.67
N PRO A 773 20.41 57.46 -38.91
CA PRO A 773 20.54 56.41 -37.90
C PRO A 773 21.97 56.23 -37.35
N LYS A 774 22.99 56.79 -38.02
CA LYS A 774 24.38 56.78 -37.57
C LYS A 774 24.68 57.81 -36.47
N HIS A 775 23.86 58.85 -36.34
CA HIS A 775 24.06 59.94 -35.37
C HIS A 775 23.07 59.86 -34.19
N THR A 776 22.00 59.08 -34.32
CA THR A 776 20.99 58.84 -33.27
C THR A 776 21.11 57.45 -32.61
N ILE A 777 22.25 56.76 -32.78
CA ILE A 777 22.49 55.41 -32.24
C ILE A 777 22.28 55.38 -30.72
N GLY A 778 21.40 54.49 -30.27
CA GLY A 778 21.11 54.29 -28.84
C GLY A 778 19.99 55.17 -28.28
N LEU A 779 19.25 55.89 -29.12
CA LEU A 779 18.00 56.56 -28.76
C LEU A 779 16.79 55.78 -29.31
N PRO A 780 15.68 55.66 -28.55
CA PRO A 780 14.40 55.26 -29.10
C PRO A 780 13.94 56.27 -30.19
N PRO A 781 13.37 55.83 -31.33
CA PRO A 781 12.95 56.75 -32.40
C PRO A 781 12.01 57.86 -31.92
N LEU A 782 11.13 57.54 -30.96
CA LEU A 782 10.20 58.49 -30.33
C LEU A 782 10.90 59.71 -29.70
N ILE A 783 12.07 59.52 -29.08
CA ILE A 783 12.87 60.61 -28.49
C ILE A 783 13.43 61.55 -29.56
N VAL A 784 13.83 61.00 -30.72
CA VAL A 784 14.29 61.79 -31.87
C VAL A 784 13.12 62.58 -32.47
N LEU A 785 11.95 61.95 -32.62
CA LEU A 785 10.73 62.60 -33.10
C LEU A 785 10.28 63.76 -32.20
N HIS A 786 10.25 63.55 -30.88
CA HIS A 786 9.95 64.61 -29.92
C HIS A 786 10.90 65.81 -30.07
N HIS A 787 12.20 65.56 -30.20
CA HIS A 787 13.21 66.62 -30.34
C HIS A 787 13.11 67.39 -31.67
N ILE A 788 12.74 66.72 -32.76
CA ILE A 788 12.39 67.38 -34.03
C ILE A 788 11.17 68.30 -33.82
N LEU A 789 10.12 67.81 -33.16
CA LEU A 789 8.93 68.61 -32.87
C LEU A 789 9.20 69.78 -31.91
N VAL A 790 10.07 69.63 -30.90
CA VAL A 790 10.52 70.72 -30.01
C VAL A 790 11.16 71.87 -30.80
N ARG A 791 12.00 71.55 -31.79
CA ARG A 791 12.67 72.55 -32.65
C ARG A 791 11.75 73.20 -33.69
N SER A 792 10.73 72.47 -34.14
CA SER A 792 9.76 72.92 -35.15
C SER A 792 8.75 73.94 -34.61
N PRO A 793 8.01 74.67 -35.48
CA PRO A 793 6.84 75.44 -35.06
C PRO A 793 5.63 74.56 -34.66
N ILE A 794 5.66 73.25 -34.92
CA ILE A 794 4.54 72.32 -34.71
C ILE A 794 4.33 72.12 -33.18
N PRO A 795 3.08 72.13 -32.68
CA PRO A 795 2.78 71.72 -31.30
C PRO A 795 3.16 70.26 -31.03
N LEU A 796 3.43 69.92 -29.77
CA LEU A 796 3.75 68.54 -29.37
C LEU A 796 2.46 67.71 -29.20
N PRO A 797 2.53 66.36 -29.24
CA PRO A 797 1.34 65.51 -29.15
C PRO A 797 0.47 65.79 -27.93
N HIS A 798 1.08 65.96 -26.75
CA HIS A 798 0.34 66.33 -25.53
C HIS A 798 -0.42 67.66 -25.70
N THR A 799 0.15 68.64 -26.41
CA THR A 799 -0.47 69.94 -26.67
C THR A 799 -1.64 69.83 -27.65
N LEU A 800 -1.53 68.97 -28.67
CA LEU A 800 -2.58 68.70 -29.66
C LEU A 800 -3.79 67.96 -29.06
N HIS A 801 -3.54 66.95 -28.21
CA HIS A 801 -4.59 66.15 -27.57
C HIS A 801 -5.09 66.73 -26.24
N GLY A 802 -4.55 67.88 -25.81
CA GLY A 802 -4.97 68.58 -24.59
C GLY A 802 -4.58 67.90 -23.28
N TRP A 803 -3.54 67.06 -23.30
CA TRP A 803 -3.01 66.33 -22.15
C TRP A 803 -1.92 67.12 -21.43
N ALA A 804 -1.81 66.96 -20.11
CA ALA A 804 -0.62 67.40 -19.40
C ALA A 804 0.61 66.56 -19.82
N GLU A 805 1.81 67.12 -19.72
CA GLU A 805 3.05 66.47 -20.14
C GLU A 805 3.32 65.19 -19.33
N ALA A 806 2.91 65.19 -18.05
CA ALA A 806 2.96 64.02 -17.18
C ALA A 806 1.92 62.94 -17.53
N GLU A 807 0.78 63.32 -18.10
CA GLU A 807 -0.24 62.38 -18.59
C GLU A 807 0.21 61.75 -19.90
N TYR A 808 0.85 62.53 -20.79
CA TYR A 808 1.47 62.02 -22.01
C TYR A 808 2.64 61.05 -21.71
N VAL A 809 3.57 61.43 -20.84
CA VAL A 809 4.67 60.53 -20.45
C VAL A 809 4.13 59.28 -19.75
N LYS A 810 3.04 59.37 -18.97
CA LYS A 810 2.35 58.18 -18.44
C LYS A 810 1.77 57.32 -19.57
N TRP A 811 1.05 57.91 -20.53
CA TRP A 811 0.48 57.20 -21.68
C TRP A 811 1.54 56.46 -22.49
N VAL A 812 2.67 57.11 -22.80
CA VAL A 812 3.80 56.50 -23.52
C VAL A 812 4.42 55.33 -22.75
N ASN A 813 4.44 55.36 -21.41
CA ASN A 813 4.91 54.23 -20.59
C ASN A 813 3.87 53.09 -20.44
N GLU A 814 2.64 53.27 -20.92
CA GLU A 814 1.55 52.29 -20.83
C GLU A 814 1.16 51.68 -22.19
N HIS A 815 1.69 52.20 -23.30
CA HIS A 815 1.42 51.75 -24.67
C HIS A 815 2.71 51.28 -25.38
N SER A 816 2.58 50.66 -26.55
CA SER A 816 3.71 50.22 -27.36
C SER A 816 4.41 51.37 -28.10
N GLU A 817 5.66 51.16 -28.51
CA GLU A 817 6.39 52.14 -29.33
C GLU A 817 5.69 52.39 -30.67
N GLU A 818 5.11 51.35 -31.29
CA GLU A 818 4.33 51.47 -32.54
C GLU A 818 3.10 52.38 -32.37
N GLU A 819 2.33 52.23 -31.29
CA GLU A 819 1.20 53.11 -30.98
C GLU A 819 1.67 54.57 -30.79
N ALA A 820 2.78 54.79 -30.09
CA ALA A 820 3.36 56.13 -29.93
C ALA A 820 3.88 56.73 -31.25
N TRP A 821 4.41 55.92 -32.18
CA TRP A 821 4.80 56.38 -33.51
C TRP A 821 3.58 56.75 -34.37
N THR A 822 2.51 55.94 -34.34
CA THR A 822 1.28 56.24 -35.09
C THR A 822 0.56 57.50 -34.59
N LEU A 823 0.65 57.80 -33.28
CA LEU A 823 0.17 59.06 -32.71
C LEU A 823 0.92 60.26 -33.33
N VAL A 824 2.25 60.21 -33.38
CA VAL A 824 3.09 61.26 -33.99
C VAL A 824 2.85 61.38 -35.50
N GLU A 825 2.69 60.26 -36.22
CA GLU A 825 2.35 60.27 -37.66
C GLU A 825 0.97 60.91 -37.91
N SER A 826 -0.03 60.56 -37.09
CA SER A 826 -1.36 61.17 -37.12
C SER A 826 -1.28 62.68 -36.90
N ASP A 827 -0.58 63.12 -35.85
CA ASP A 827 -0.43 64.53 -35.47
C ASP A 827 0.24 65.37 -36.56
N LEU A 828 1.28 64.84 -37.21
CA LEU A 828 1.91 65.47 -38.38
C LEU A 828 0.90 65.66 -39.53
N THR A 829 0.14 64.61 -39.89
CA THR A 829 -0.86 64.72 -40.97
C THR A 829 -2.10 65.52 -40.60
N HIS A 830 -2.33 65.78 -39.31
CA HIS A 830 -3.38 66.68 -38.83
C HIS A 830 -2.93 68.14 -38.95
N TRP A 831 -1.68 68.43 -38.55
CA TRP A 831 -1.08 69.75 -38.65
C TRP A 831 -0.94 70.23 -40.11
N GLU A 832 -0.53 69.35 -41.02
CA GLU A 832 -0.51 69.66 -42.46
C GLU A 832 -1.88 70.13 -42.97
N LYS A 833 -2.94 69.34 -42.71
CA LYS A 833 -4.31 69.64 -43.15
C LYS A 833 -4.89 70.90 -42.52
N MET A 834 -4.53 71.22 -41.28
CA MET A 834 -4.92 72.51 -40.67
C MET A 834 -4.21 73.69 -41.35
N THR A 835 -2.91 73.57 -41.59
CA THR A 835 -2.10 74.64 -42.19
C THR A 835 -2.52 74.92 -43.64
N GLU A 836 -2.90 73.89 -44.41
CA GLU A 836 -3.51 74.00 -45.74
C GLU A 836 -4.88 74.72 -45.74
N VAL A 837 -5.58 74.76 -44.60
CA VAL A 837 -6.91 75.38 -44.46
C VAL A 837 -6.85 76.80 -43.86
N GLU A 838 -5.83 77.10 -43.06
CA GLU A 838 -5.68 78.39 -42.37
C GLU A 838 -4.79 79.42 -43.09
N ASP A 839 -4.27 79.09 -44.29
CA ASP A 839 -3.40 79.95 -45.14
C ASP A 839 -2.10 80.39 -44.40
N GLY A 840 -1.61 79.53 -43.49
CA GLY A 840 -0.35 79.72 -42.76
C GLY A 840 0.87 79.32 -43.58
N ASP A 841 2.05 79.86 -43.26
CA ASP A 841 3.30 79.57 -43.99
C ASP A 841 3.81 78.13 -43.73
N PRO A 842 3.74 77.22 -44.72
CA PRO A 842 4.19 75.84 -44.54
C PRO A 842 5.72 75.71 -44.64
N ALA A 843 6.42 76.70 -45.21
CA ALA A 843 7.85 76.61 -45.49
C ALA A 843 8.69 76.53 -44.21
N ALA A 844 8.22 77.19 -43.13
CA ALA A 844 8.86 77.15 -41.81
C ALA A 844 8.79 75.77 -41.11
N ALA A 845 7.89 74.88 -41.55
CA ALA A 845 7.69 73.55 -40.94
C ALA A 845 8.16 72.39 -41.83
N ALA A 846 8.19 72.57 -43.16
CA ALA A 846 8.43 71.50 -44.13
C ALA A 846 9.71 70.68 -43.88
N GLU A 847 10.82 71.33 -43.48
CA GLU A 847 12.08 70.65 -43.10
C GLU A 847 11.86 69.65 -41.97
N TYR A 848 11.17 70.06 -40.91
CA TYR A 848 10.92 69.24 -39.73
C TYR A 848 9.97 68.08 -40.02
N ILE A 849 8.96 68.28 -40.88
CA ILE A 849 8.05 67.21 -41.30
C ILE A 849 8.79 66.16 -42.13
N GLN A 850 9.67 66.57 -43.05
CA GLN A 850 10.50 65.65 -43.84
C GLN A 850 11.46 64.85 -42.94
N LEU A 851 12.11 65.50 -41.97
CA LEU A 851 12.98 64.84 -41.00
C LEU A 851 12.21 63.85 -40.12
N ALA A 852 11.01 64.20 -39.65
CA ALA A 852 10.18 63.32 -38.83
C ALA A 852 9.71 62.08 -39.60
N ARG A 853 9.24 62.25 -40.85
CA ARG A 853 8.88 61.11 -41.72
C ARG A 853 10.08 60.20 -41.99
N ALA A 854 11.25 60.76 -42.28
CA ALA A 854 12.47 59.97 -42.47
C ALA A 854 12.86 59.17 -41.21
N VAL A 855 12.59 59.67 -39.99
CA VAL A 855 12.77 58.88 -38.75
C VAL A 855 11.72 57.78 -38.62
N LEU A 856 10.45 58.06 -38.95
CA LEU A 856 9.36 57.07 -38.93
C LEU A 856 9.58 55.92 -39.91
N ASP A 857 9.96 56.19 -41.17
CA ASP A 857 10.22 55.14 -42.16
C ASP A 857 11.43 54.27 -41.78
N ASN A 858 12.51 54.88 -41.27
CA ASN A 858 13.66 54.16 -40.72
C ASN A 858 13.29 53.27 -39.51
N ALA A 859 12.37 53.73 -38.64
CA ALA A 859 11.90 52.95 -37.49
C ALA A 859 10.96 51.81 -37.90
N ALA A 860 10.05 52.05 -38.84
CA ALA A 860 9.11 51.08 -39.37
C ALA A 860 9.75 50.02 -40.31
N GLY A 861 11.07 50.04 -40.49
CA GLY A 861 11.79 49.15 -41.39
C GLY A 861 11.44 49.32 -42.87
N ARG A 862 10.81 50.45 -43.25
CA ARG A 862 10.46 50.76 -44.63
C ARG A 862 11.71 51.30 -45.34
N PRO A 863 12.26 50.61 -46.36
CA PRO A 863 13.35 51.18 -47.14
C PRO A 863 12.84 52.42 -47.88
N GLY A 864 13.46 53.57 -47.62
CA GLY A 864 13.17 54.81 -48.33
C GLY A 864 13.40 54.70 -49.84
N ALA A 865 12.63 55.46 -50.60
CA ALA A 865 12.69 55.54 -52.07
C ALA A 865 13.82 56.45 -52.57
#